data_AF-A0A2D6SXM8-F1
#
_entry.id   AF-A0A2D6SXM8-F1
#
_cell.length_a   1.000
_cell.length_b   1.000
_cell.length_c   1.000
_cell.angle_alpha   90.00
_cell.angle_beta   90.00
_cell.angle_gamma   90.00
#
_symmetry.space_group_name_H-M   'P 1'
#
loop_
_entity.id
_entity.type
_entity.pdbx_description
1 polymer ?
#
loop_
_entity_poly.entity_id
_entity_poly.type
_entity_poly.pdbx_seq_one_letter_code
_entity_poly.pdbx_strand_id
1 'polypeptide(L)'
;MGMAAMLCRSSSLWRCAGALVLAASISAALPQQGRGQSPLPAELGEQPPESLLGRLTAWSRPPGQPNRLTASGFLLLEPQSGSKASATLGDWSFQLFEDRDEARYQRLEHRSGLWHGSTYWSGPDWTRVGKDWQHSGTNTPSVRCFRAPRDGRVHVTGRVYKADTNNGGGDGVRLEIRHRAKTLWKGEIDGNDDEGLTPELTFDVRKNDAIRFVVHKRGAISYDTTHWDPLVAYADGKRHQASEGFSKAKQGDAQWFYEMETSPLAENRRPTVRWFDRNAMLREATVAVERELNVASERALGLFVVDDGTGTTGVALAVIPVGTTDNDAEQWQLQCSLTEEGRLRVRVETTDKQLAALAKLAIAPYSGSWSNGFSALQTLASDKDAGALHTQITGIVPRAPGKATSSIGLDLWALVQEDWRQQDDLAPTVDSHRAALSHHIAQTRKLLDDFGQGEAFAADVRQLETLAVAAKRAESTLEELSELYLQTRWLKRRVALANPLMQFGPMLFCKRTPTSYSHQVMQYYGWRGRPGGGLFVLENPGYSLEARDILGGKLAGGNIVEPRLSYDGKRIVFSFVENAGKKYIPAELDNEVDEGFYHIYEVNVDGTNLRQLTRGPYEDITPTYLPDGGIAFCSSRRMGHSRCFGAQFSGRWQVYTLHRMDADGNNITTLSYHDTNEWFPAVSNEGLIVYSRWDYIDRDAVTHQNLWATRPDGTNPIAVWGNATAKPHCTFQIQPIPNSQKFVCTASAHHSVTAGSIIVIDPTKGDNGQQAITRITPEVPFPEAESRNIPEYYAAP
;
A
#
# COMPACT_ATOMS: atom_id res chain seq x y z
N MET A 1 -33.10 2.36 1.07
CA MET A 1 -32.19 2.04 -0.05
C MET A 1 -32.35 3.11 -1.11
N GLY A 2 -31.37 3.99 -1.23
CA GLY A 2 -31.41 5.15 -2.14
C GLY A 2 -30.49 6.25 -1.62
N MET A 3 -29.68 6.81 -2.53
CA MET A 3 -28.71 7.90 -2.37
C MET A 3 -27.37 7.56 -1.71
N ALA A 4 -26.40 7.19 -2.55
CA ALA A 4 -24.99 7.47 -2.34
C ALA A 4 -24.36 7.81 -3.69
N ALA A 5 -24.46 9.07 -4.08
CA ALA A 5 -23.68 9.65 -5.17
C ALA A 5 -23.57 11.15 -4.91
N MET A 6 -22.47 11.59 -4.28
CA MET A 6 -21.97 12.95 -4.50
C MET A 6 -20.54 13.11 -3.98
N LEU A 7 -19.70 13.61 -4.91
CA LEU A 7 -18.56 14.51 -4.74
C LEU A 7 -17.24 13.92 -4.21
N CYS A 8 -16.36 13.57 -5.15
CA CYS A 8 -14.92 13.50 -4.95
C CYS A 8 -14.26 14.63 -5.76
N ARG A 9 -13.80 15.68 -5.07
CA ARG A 9 -12.77 16.63 -5.51
C ARG A 9 -12.08 17.20 -4.27
N SER A 10 -10.81 16.87 -4.07
CA SER A 10 -9.70 17.81 -3.87
C SER A 10 -8.53 17.14 -3.15
N SER A 11 -7.35 17.44 -3.67
CA SER A 11 -6.02 17.20 -3.12
C SER A 11 -5.83 17.93 -1.80
N SER A 12 -5.98 17.22 -0.70
CA SER A 12 -5.50 17.52 0.66
C SER A 12 -6.10 16.44 1.56
N LEU A 13 -5.46 16.09 2.69
CA LEU A 13 -5.87 15.08 3.67
C LEU A 13 -5.23 13.71 3.49
N TRP A 14 -3.94 13.62 3.86
CA TRP A 14 -3.33 12.41 4.40
C TRP A 14 -3.01 12.73 5.86
N ARG A 15 -3.82 12.25 6.82
CA ARG A 15 -3.61 12.49 8.26
C ARG A 15 -3.22 11.19 8.96
N CYS A 16 -2.00 11.18 9.48
CA CYS A 16 -1.30 10.04 10.06
C CYS A 16 -1.79 9.62 11.45
N ALA A 17 -1.57 8.35 11.79
CA ALA A 17 -1.44 7.85 13.16
C ALA A 17 0.02 7.40 13.40
N GLY A 18 0.76 8.22 14.16
CA GLY A 18 2.19 8.08 14.39
C GLY A 18 2.54 7.78 15.83
N ALA A 19 2.27 6.56 16.28
CA ALA A 19 3.02 5.89 17.34
C ALA A 19 2.72 4.39 17.23
N LEU A 20 3.76 3.59 16.94
CA LEU A 20 3.79 2.11 16.89
C LEU A 20 3.32 1.32 15.66
N VAL A 21 2.75 1.87 14.59
CA VAL A 21 2.42 1.05 13.41
C VAL A 21 2.84 1.71 12.10
N LEU A 22 4.02 1.33 11.61
CA LEU A 22 4.43 1.48 10.20
C LEU A 22 4.77 0.08 9.70
N ALA A 23 3.73 -0.75 9.54
CA ALA A 23 3.82 -2.12 9.03
C ALA A 23 2.79 -2.32 7.91
N ALA A 24 2.87 -1.51 6.84
CA ALA A 24 2.12 -1.73 5.61
C ALA A 24 2.84 -1.10 4.41
N SER A 25 4.05 -1.58 4.10
CA SER A 25 4.70 -1.52 2.77
C SER A 25 6.07 -2.21 2.84
N ILE A 26 6.08 -3.52 3.12
CA ILE A 26 7.29 -4.36 3.00
C ILE A 26 6.95 -5.49 2.03
N SER A 27 7.24 -5.27 0.75
CA SER A 27 7.40 -6.34 -0.23
C SER A 27 8.85 -6.81 -0.10
N ALA A 28 9.07 -8.04 0.37
CA ALA A 28 10.41 -8.57 0.57
C ALA A 28 10.99 -9.05 -0.76
N ALA A 29 12.14 -8.46 -1.14
CA ALA A 29 13.16 -9.21 -1.86
C ALA A 29 13.79 -10.21 -0.88
N LEU A 30 13.83 -11.48 -1.27
CA LEU A 30 14.40 -12.58 -0.48
C LEU A 30 15.94 -12.46 -0.41
N PRO A 31 16.58 -12.55 0.76
CA PRO A 31 18.00 -12.87 0.84
C PRO A 31 18.17 -14.40 0.86
N GLN A 32 18.63 -14.98 -0.25
CA GLN A 32 19.09 -16.37 -0.24
C GLN A 32 20.48 -16.44 0.41
N GLN A 33 20.58 -17.05 1.59
CA GLN A 33 21.83 -17.65 2.06
C GLN A 33 21.63 -19.15 2.29
N GLY A 34 22.15 -19.94 1.36
CA GLY A 34 22.31 -21.39 1.48
C GLY A 34 23.36 -21.84 0.46
N ARG A 35 24.54 -22.22 0.95
CA ARG A 35 25.63 -22.73 0.11
C ARG A 35 25.19 -24.02 -0.59
N GLY A 36 25.12 -23.99 -1.91
CA GLY A 36 24.96 -25.16 -2.77
C GLY A 36 24.93 -24.71 -4.23
N GLN A 37 26.00 -25.00 -4.98
CA GLN A 37 26.03 -24.78 -6.43
C GLN A 37 24.92 -25.61 -7.09
N SER A 38 24.01 -24.97 -7.84
CA SER A 38 23.18 -25.65 -8.83
C SER A 38 22.81 -24.65 -9.95
N PRO A 39 22.81 -25.08 -11.22
CA PRO A 39 22.72 -24.18 -12.36
C PRO A 39 21.29 -23.64 -12.54
N LEU A 40 21.22 -22.46 -13.15
CA LEU A 40 20.00 -21.75 -13.56
C LEU A 40 18.93 -22.71 -14.12
N PRO A 41 17.68 -22.68 -13.62
CA PRO A 41 16.59 -23.37 -14.29
C PRO A 41 16.22 -22.59 -15.55
N ALA A 42 16.43 -23.22 -16.69
CA ALA A 42 15.77 -22.86 -17.94
C ALA A 42 14.31 -23.32 -17.85
N GLU A 43 13.37 -22.37 -17.77
CA GLU A 43 12.08 -22.37 -18.47
C GLU A 43 11.24 -21.17 -17.99
N LEU A 44 10.96 -20.27 -18.93
CA LEU A 44 10.21 -19.03 -18.76
C LEU A 44 8.70 -19.33 -18.73
N GLY A 45 8.09 -19.24 -17.54
CA GLY A 45 6.66 -18.96 -17.40
C GLY A 45 6.41 -17.45 -17.46
N GLU A 46 5.42 -17.05 -18.24
CA GLU A 46 5.10 -15.65 -18.62
C GLU A 46 5.18 -14.65 -17.45
N GLN A 47 6.21 -13.80 -17.46
CA GLN A 47 6.31 -12.62 -16.60
C GLN A 47 5.61 -11.42 -17.25
N PRO A 48 5.03 -10.48 -16.46
CA PRO A 48 4.45 -9.27 -17.01
C PRO A 48 5.53 -8.45 -17.75
N PRO A 49 5.22 -7.89 -18.93
CA PRO A 49 6.13 -6.99 -19.61
C PRO A 49 6.20 -5.66 -18.84
N GLU A 50 7.38 -5.02 -18.86
CA GLU A 50 7.63 -3.64 -18.43
C GLU A 50 7.89 -3.38 -16.92
N SER A 51 9.01 -3.86 -16.39
CA SER A 51 9.65 -3.25 -15.22
C SER A 51 11.12 -2.93 -15.50
N LEU A 52 11.69 -1.96 -14.79
CA LEU A 52 13.14 -1.67 -14.81
C LEU A 52 13.98 -2.94 -14.57
N LEU A 53 13.45 -3.89 -13.79
CA LEU A 53 14.04 -5.20 -13.48
C LEU A 53 14.27 -6.05 -14.74
N GLY A 54 13.30 -6.08 -15.66
CA GLY A 54 13.38 -6.85 -16.90
C GLY A 54 14.22 -6.17 -18.00
N ARG A 55 14.42 -4.86 -17.90
CA ARG A 55 15.16 -4.05 -18.90
C ARG A 55 16.64 -3.82 -18.54
N LEU A 56 17.06 -4.13 -17.31
CA LEU A 56 18.46 -4.10 -16.89
C LEU A 56 19.34 -5.20 -17.53
N THR A 57 18.77 -6.13 -18.29
CA THR A 57 19.51 -7.15 -19.05
C THR A 57 19.96 -6.71 -20.45
N ALA A 58 19.58 -5.52 -20.92
CA ALA A 58 20.06 -4.94 -22.17
C ALA A 58 20.89 -3.66 -21.90
N TRP A 59 22.15 -3.85 -21.53
CA TRP A 59 23.04 -2.78 -21.11
C TRP A 59 23.40 -1.88 -22.31
N SER A 60 22.92 -0.63 -22.34
CA SER A 60 23.60 0.43 -23.09
C SER A 60 24.90 0.77 -22.37
N ARG A 61 25.92 -0.04 -22.63
CA ARG A 61 27.28 0.09 -22.08
C ARG A 61 27.82 1.51 -22.34
N PRO A 62 28.40 2.20 -21.34
CA PRO A 62 29.46 3.15 -21.61
C PRO A 62 30.59 2.37 -22.32
N PRO A 63 31.04 2.75 -23.53
CA PRO A 63 32.14 2.05 -24.18
C PRO A 63 33.41 2.17 -23.31
N GLY A 64 33.93 1.02 -22.86
CA GLY A 64 35.27 0.91 -22.25
C GLY A 64 35.38 0.84 -20.71
N GLN A 65 34.29 0.61 -19.95
CA GLN A 65 34.38 0.41 -18.49
C GLN A 65 34.40 -1.10 -18.10
N PRO A 66 35.34 -1.55 -17.25
CA PRO A 66 35.25 -2.86 -16.61
C PRO A 66 34.20 -2.84 -15.49
N ASN A 67 33.35 -3.85 -15.50
CA ASN A 67 32.18 -3.94 -14.63
C ASN A 67 32.30 -5.20 -13.78
N ARG A 68 31.99 -5.10 -12.48
CA ARG A 68 31.99 -6.24 -11.57
C ARG A 68 30.67 -6.32 -10.81
N LEU A 69 30.11 -7.51 -10.70
CA LEU A 69 28.96 -7.76 -9.84
C LEU A 69 29.46 -7.98 -8.41
N THR A 70 28.92 -7.19 -7.48
CA THR A 70 29.18 -7.32 -6.03
C THR A 70 28.46 -8.54 -5.46
N ALA A 71 28.83 -8.98 -4.24
CA ALA A 71 28.10 -10.06 -3.57
C ALA A 71 26.66 -9.68 -3.25
N SER A 72 26.40 -8.38 -3.14
CA SER A 72 25.10 -7.76 -2.88
C SER A 72 24.24 -7.55 -4.13
N GLY A 73 24.67 -8.03 -5.31
CA GLY A 73 23.91 -7.93 -6.56
C GLY A 73 23.95 -6.55 -7.23
N PHE A 74 24.73 -5.61 -6.71
CA PHE A 74 25.01 -4.34 -7.36
C PHE A 74 26.02 -4.49 -8.48
N LEU A 75 25.79 -3.75 -9.56
CA LEU A 75 26.79 -3.48 -10.56
C LEU A 75 27.74 -2.39 -10.05
N LEU A 76 29.01 -2.73 -9.88
CA LEU A 76 30.09 -1.79 -9.58
C LEU A 76 30.78 -1.36 -10.88
N LEU A 77 30.78 -0.06 -11.14
CA LEU A 77 31.51 0.57 -12.23
C LEU A 77 32.85 1.07 -11.69
N GLU A 78 33.94 0.60 -12.30
CA GLU A 78 35.29 1.01 -11.95
C GLU A 78 35.72 2.29 -12.70
N PRO A 79 36.67 3.08 -12.15
CA PRO A 79 37.08 4.35 -12.75
C PRO A 79 37.72 4.20 -14.13
N GLN A 80 37.64 5.26 -14.95
CA GLN A 80 38.37 5.32 -16.23
C GLN A 80 39.69 6.09 -16.10
N SER A 81 40.77 5.57 -16.70
CA SER A 81 42.00 6.32 -16.92
C SER A 81 41.87 7.25 -18.13
N GLY A 82 41.48 8.52 -17.93
CA GLY A 82 41.34 9.49 -19.04
C GLY A 82 41.27 10.96 -18.62
N SER A 83 41.93 11.84 -19.38
CA SER A 83 42.23 13.24 -19.03
C SER A 83 41.19 14.30 -19.47
N LYS A 84 39.89 13.99 -19.50
CA LYS A 84 38.86 14.97 -19.89
C LYS A 84 38.55 15.97 -18.75
N ALA A 85 38.08 17.17 -19.12
CA ALA A 85 37.75 18.26 -18.18
C ALA A 85 36.42 18.04 -17.42
N SER A 86 35.52 17.22 -17.96
CA SER A 86 34.43 16.56 -17.24
C SER A 86 34.40 15.09 -17.65
N ALA A 87 34.08 14.21 -16.71
CA ALA A 87 34.01 12.77 -16.91
C ALA A 87 32.65 12.25 -16.51
N THR A 88 32.02 11.47 -17.39
CA THR A 88 30.80 10.73 -17.08
C THR A 88 31.17 9.49 -16.26
N LEU A 89 30.72 9.44 -15.01
CA LEU A 89 30.92 8.29 -14.12
C LEU A 89 29.95 7.15 -14.47
N GLY A 90 28.71 7.49 -14.81
CA GLY A 90 27.70 6.54 -15.30
C GLY A 90 26.59 7.23 -16.10
N ASP A 91 26.02 6.53 -17.09
CA ASP A 91 24.94 7.02 -17.94
C ASP A 91 24.02 5.86 -18.31
N TRP A 92 22.80 5.88 -17.81
CA TRP A 92 21.80 4.84 -18.02
C TRP A 92 20.54 5.43 -18.64
N SER A 93 19.88 4.62 -19.45
CA SER A 93 18.63 4.98 -20.08
C SER A 93 17.63 3.85 -19.96
N PHE A 94 16.43 4.20 -19.50
CA PHE A 94 15.35 3.28 -19.19
C PHE A 94 14.11 3.70 -19.98
N GLN A 95 13.57 2.77 -20.76
CA GLN A 95 12.27 2.95 -21.39
C GLN A 95 11.20 2.69 -20.31
N LEU A 96 10.36 3.68 -20.00
CA LEU A 96 9.28 3.56 -19.02
C LEU A 96 7.93 3.35 -19.68
N PHE A 97 7.68 3.98 -20.84
CA PHE A 97 6.47 3.82 -21.66
C PHE A 97 6.79 4.16 -23.12
N GLU A 98 6.19 3.49 -24.11
CA GLU A 98 6.59 3.60 -25.53
C GLU A 98 6.00 4.81 -26.29
N ASP A 99 4.85 5.34 -25.88
CA ASP A 99 4.23 6.51 -26.52
C ASP A 99 3.37 7.31 -25.53
N ARG A 100 3.47 8.64 -25.56
CA ARG A 100 2.71 9.57 -24.70
C ARG A 100 1.21 9.45 -24.93
N ASP A 101 0.80 8.95 -26.10
CA ASP A 101 -0.60 8.74 -26.44
C ASP A 101 -1.21 7.58 -25.62
N GLU A 102 -0.52 6.45 -25.42
CA GLU A 102 -1.10 5.32 -24.66
C GLU A 102 -1.31 5.65 -23.18
N ALA A 103 -0.42 6.44 -22.58
CA ALA A 103 -0.53 6.88 -21.19
C ALA A 103 -1.73 7.81 -20.92
N ARG A 104 -2.37 8.34 -21.98
CA ARG A 104 -3.61 9.12 -21.87
C ARG A 104 -4.83 8.21 -21.70
N TYR A 105 -4.74 6.92 -22.01
CA TYR A 105 -5.93 6.08 -22.10
C TYR A 105 -5.95 4.97 -21.05
N GLN A 106 -7.04 4.89 -20.30
CA GLN A 106 -7.28 3.82 -19.34
C GLN A 106 -8.30 2.83 -19.89
N ARG A 107 -8.08 1.53 -19.66
CA ARG A 107 -9.02 0.47 -20.03
C ARG A 107 -10.32 0.59 -19.25
N LEU A 108 -11.45 0.47 -19.94
CA LEU A 108 -12.77 0.34 -19.32
C LEU A 108 -13.00 -1.10 -18.82
N GLU A 109 -13.94 -1.27 -17.88
CA GLU A 109 -14.34 -2.58 -17.34
C GLU A 109 -15.67 -3.05 -17.93
N HIS A 110 -15.81 -4.34 -18.20
CA HIS A 110 -17.04 -4.89 -18.78
C HIS A 110 -18.20 -4.87 -17.76
N ARG A 111 -19.38 -4.50 -18.24
CA ARG A 111 -20.65 -4.56 -17.49
C ARG A 111 -21.66 -5.38 -18.29
N SER A 112 -22.33 -6.30 -17.62
CA SER A 112 -23.32 -7.21 -18.21
C SER A 112 -24.70 -6.59 -18.41
N GLY A 113 -24.96 -5.39 -17.88
CA GLY A 113 -26.20 -4.66 -18.09
C GLY A 113 -26.39 -4.25 -19.55
N LEU A 114 -27.65 -4.20 -20.00
CA LEU A 114 -27.99 -3.77 -21.36
C LEU A 114 -28.24 -2.26 -21.40
N TRP A 115 -27.66 -1.59 -22.38
CA TRP A 115 -27.86 -0.17 -22.70
C TRP A 115 -27.74 0.01 -24.22
N HIS A 116 -28.69 0.72 -24.85
CA HIS A 116 -28.86 0.79 -26.31
C HIS A 116 -28.54 -0.54 -27.04
N GLY A 117 -29.25 -1.61 -26.66
CA GLY A 117 -29.19 -2.89 -27.38
C GLY A 117 -27.94 -3.75 -27.17
N SER A 118 -26.98 -3.35 -26.33
CA SER A 118 -25.80 -4.18 -26.04
C SER A 118 -25.30 -4.05 -24.59
N THR A 119 -24.50 -5.04 -24.16
CA THR A 119 -23.63 -4.90 -22.99
C THR A 119 -22.55 -3.88 -23.29
N TYR A 120 -21.94 -3.28 -22.27
CA TYR A 120 -20.99 -2.19 -22.48
C TYR A 120 -19.79 -2.28 -21.54
N TRP A 121 -18.71 -1.61 -21.94
CA TRP A 121 -17.56 -1.33 -21.09
C TRP A 121 -17.75 0.03 -20.44
N SER A 122 -17.46 0.17 -19.15
CA SER A 122 -17.76 1.37 -18.37
C SER A 122 -16.58 1.83 -17.50
N GLY A 123 -16.45 3.15 -17.38
CA GLY A 123 -15.53 3.84 -16.48
C GLY A 123 -16.25 4.41 -15.25
N PRO A 124 -15.53 5.16 -14.38
CA PRO A 124 -16.02 5.61 -13.07
C PRO A 124 -17.04 6.76 -13.15
N ASP A 125 -17.11 7.51 -14.25
CA ASP A 125 -17.86 8.77 -14.36
C ASP A 125 -18.85 8.79 -15.52
N TRP A 126 -19.53 7.66 -15.78
CA TRP A 126 -20.50 7.43 -16.86
C TRP A 126 -19.92 7.24 -18.27
N THR A 127 -18.60 7.22 -18.41
CA THR A 127 -17.95 6.87 -19.68
C THR A 127 -18.26 5.44 -20.06
N ARG A 128 -18.85 5.22 -21.24
CA ARG A 128 -19.27 3.90 -21.69
C ARG A 128 -18.98 3.70 -23.17
N VAL A 129 -18.67 2.45 -23.53
CA VAL A 129 -18.51 2.01 -24.91
C VAL A 129 -19.26 0.69 -25.10
N GLY A 130 -20.32 0.73 -25.90
CA GLY A 130 -21.13 -0.43 -26.26
C GLY A 130 -20.70 -1.06 -27.59
N LYS A 131 -21.56 -1.88 -28.20
CA LYS A 131 -21.27 -2.55 -29.48
C LYS A 131 -20.98 -1.55 -30.59
N ASP A 132 -21.91 -0.64 -30.82
CA ASP A 132 -22.01 0.31 -31.95
C ASP A 132 -22.33 1.73 -31.47
N TRP A 133 -22.09 2.02 -30.18
CA TRP A 133 -22.33 3.31 -29.55
C TRP A 133 -21.27 3.63 -28.49
N GLN A 134 -21.16 4.91 -28.14
CA GLN A 134 -20.30 5.45 -27.09
C GLN A 134 -21.06 6.51 -26.28
N HIS A 135 -20.68 6.72 -25.03
CA HIS A 135 -21.20 7.81 -24.19
C HIS A 135 -20.04 8.39 -23.37
N SER A 136 -19.84 9.70 -23.47
CA SER A 136 -18.76 10.38 -22.75
C SER A 136 -19.06 10.48 -21.25
N GLY A 137 -18.03 10.49 -20.41
CA GLY A 137 -18.18 10.71 -18.98
C GLY A 137 -18.18 12.17 -18.59
N THR A 138 -18.44 12.41 -17.30
CA THR A 138 -18.49 13.77 -16.74
C THR A 138 -17.14 14.49 -16.91
N ASN A 139 -16.03 13.77 -16.77
CA ASN A 139 -14.67 14.28 -16.90
C ASN A 139 -13.85 13.51 -17.94
N THR A 140 -14.22 12.28 -18.29
CA THR A 140 -13.42 11.44 -19.19
C THR A 140 -14.13 11.19 -20.54
N PRO A 141 -13.53 11.56 -21.68
CA PRO A 141 -14.04 11.19 -23.00
C PRO A 141 -14.06 9.66 -23.19
N SER A 142 -15.08 9.15 -23.88
CA SER A 142 -15.13 7.73 -24.27
C SER A 142 -14.31 7.48 -25.52
N VAL A 143 -13.58 6.36 -25.55
CA VAL A 143 -12.65 6.05 -26.61
C VAL A 143 -12.83 4.61 -27.08
N ARG A 144 -13.02 4.45 -28.38
CA ARG A 144 -12.84 3.16 -29.05
C ARG A 144 -11.51 3.16 -29.79
N CYS A 145 -10.67 2.16 -29.55
CA CYS A 145 -9.36 2.05 -30.16
C CYS A 145 -9.27 0.80 -31.05
N PHE A 146 -8.83 0.98 -32.30
CA PHE A 146 -8.40 -0.09 -33.19
C PHE A 146 -6.88 -0.16 -33.21
N ARG A 147 -6.30 -1.36 -33.05
CA ARG A 147 -4.87 -1.58 -33.25
C ARG A 147 -4.60 -2.22 -34.59
N ALA A 148 -3.78 -1.58 -35.43
CA ALA A 148 -3.46 -2.09 -36.75
C ALA A 148 -2.72 -3.44 -36.64
N PRO A 149 -3.26 -4.56 -37.15
CA PRO A 149 -2.60 -5.87 -37.03
C PRO A 149 -1.31 -6.00 -37.88
N ARG A 150 -1.11 -5.09 -38.83
CA ARG A 150 0.01 -5.06 -39.78
C ARG A 150 0.16 -3.68 -40.41
N ASP A 151 1.30 -3.48 -41.05
CA ASP A 151 1.57 -2.33 -41.92
C ASP A 151 0.63 -2.32 -43.13
N GLY A 152 0.27 -1.12 -43.58
CA GLY A 152 -0.48 -0.94 -44.82
C GLY A 152 -1.24 0.37 -44.86
N ARG A 153 -1.84 0.64 -46.02
CA ARG A 153 -2.73 1.79 -46.20
C ARG A 153 -4.16 1.40 -45.85
N VAL A 154 -4.78 2.19 -44.97
CA VAL A 154 -6.15 1.97 -44.49
C VAL A 154 -7.07 3.12 -44.89
N HIS A 155 -8.32 2.77 -45.09
CA HIS A 155 -9.43 3.69 -45.27
C HIS A 155 -10.38 3.56 -44.07
N VAL A 156 -10.67 4.68 -43.41
CA VAL A 156 -11.48 4.76 -42.19
C VAL A 156 -12.75 5.54 -42.49
N THR A 157 -13.90 4.91 -42.23
CA THR A 157 -15.24 5.48 -42.36
C THR A 157 -16.16 5.02 -41.23
N GLY A 158 -17.41 5.46 -41.20
CA GLY A 158 -18.44 5.04 -40.24
C GLY A 158 -19.24 6.23 -39.72
N ARG A 159 -20.54 6.24 -40.03
CA ARG A 159 -21.46 7.31 -39.65
C ARG A 159 -21.56 7.43 -38.13
N VAL A 160 -21.59 8.68 -37.65
CA VAL A 160 -21.70 9.04 -36.24
C VAL A 160 -22.85 10.03 -36.03
N TYR A 161 -23.79 9.70 -35.16
CA TYR A 161 -25.04 10.46 -34.93
C TYR A 161 -25.57 10.24 -33.50
N LYS A 162 -26.48 11.09 -33.01
CA LYS A 162 -27.03 10.95 -31.66
C LYS A 162 -28.01 9.78 -31.57
N ALA A 163 -27.83 8.96 -30.53
CA ALA A 163 -28.73 7.83 -30.25
C ALA A 163 -30.00 8.26 -29.49
N ASP A 164 -29.89 9.32 -28.69
CA ASP A 164 -30.98 9.90 -27.90
C ASP A 164 -31.39 11.27 -28.46
N THR A 165 -32.42 11.29 -29.31
CA THR A 165 -33.03 12.52 -29.83
C THR A 165 -34.37 12.87 -29.18
N ASN A 166 -34.91 11.97 -28.34
CA ASN A 166 -36.14 12.21 -27.58
C ASN A 166 -35.80 12.81 -26.20
N ASN A 167 -36.59 13.78 -25.73
CA ASN A 167 -36.38 14.58 -24.50
C ASN A 167 -35.26 15.65 -24.55
N GLY A 168 -35.08 16.27 -25.72
CA GLY A 168 -34.30 17.51 -25.87
C GLY A 168 -32.83 17.30 -26.27
N GLY A 169 -32.38 16.07 -26.49
CA GLY A 169 -31.12 15.72 -27.15
C GLY A 169 -29.83 16.13 -26.44
N GLY A 170 -29.88 16.86 -25.33
CA GLY A 170 -28.70 17.41 -24.69
C GLY A 170 -28.06 18.53 -25.51
N ASP A 171 -26.81 18.88 -25.19
CA ASP A 171 -26.06 19.92 -25.89
C ASP A 171 -25.23 19.40 -27.07
N GLY A 172 -25.11 18.08 -27.24
CA GLY A 172 -24.36 17.48 -28.35
C GLY A 172 -22.95 17.06 -27.95
N VAL A 173 -22.22 16.46 -28.89
CA VAL A 173 -20.88 15.90 -28.62
C VAL A 173 -19.84 16.40 -29.62
N ARG A 174 -18.59 16.44 -29.17
CA ARG A 174 -17.41 16.68 -30.02
C ARG A 174 -16.71 15.36 -30.29
N LEU A 175 -16.28 15.18 -31.52
CA LEU A 175 -15.80 13.91 -32.05
C LEU A 175 -14.39 14.09 -32.60
N GLU A 176 -13.52 13.11 -32.38
CA GLU A 176 -12.18 13.09 -32.96
C GLU A 176 -11.82 11.70 -33.49
N ILE A 177 -11.06 11.66 -34.59
CA ILE A 177 -10.29 10.49 -35.01
C ILE A 177 -8.81 10.82 -34.87
N ARG A 178 -8.08 10.02 -34.09
CA ARG A 178 -6.63 10.15 -33.90
C ARG A 178 -5.90 8.94 -34.44
N HIS A 179 -4.71 9.16 -34.98
CA HIS A 179 -3.74 8.12 -35.32
C HIS A 179 -2.47 8.40 -34.52
N ARG A 180 -2.22 7.55 -33.52
CA ARG A 180 -1.29 7.86 -32.43
C ARG A 180 -1.63 9.24 -31.83
N ALA A 181 -0.61 10.03 -31.45
CA ALA A 181 -0.80 11.38 -30.92
C ALA A 181 -1.40 12.41 -31.91
N LYS A 182 -1.54 12.09 -33.21
CA LYS A 182 -1.99 13.06 -34.22
C LYS A 182 -3.51 12.98 -34.42
N THR A 183 -4.22 14.08 -34.23
CA THR A 183 -5.62 14.19 -34.66
C THR A 183 -5.71 14.31 -36.18
N LEU A 184 -6.44 13.39 -36.81
CA LEU A 184 -6.64 13.36 -38.26
C LEU A 184 -7.98 13.99 -38.67
N TRP A 185 -8.99 13.90 -37.80
CA TRP A 185 -10.32 14.45 -38.07
C TRP A 185 -10.99 14.92 -36.79
N LYS A 186 -11.82 15.97 -36.92
CA LYS A 186 -12.68 16.48 -35.86
C LYS A 186 -14.08 16.71 -36.43
N GLY A 187 -15.09 16.50 -35.61
CA GLY A 187 -16.47 16.83 -35.91
C GLY A 187 -17.22 17.23 -34.64
N GLU A 188 -18.42 17.76 -34.82
CA GLU A 188 -19.32 18.13 -33.74
C GLU A 188 -20.73 17.85 -34.25
N ILE A 189 -21.55 17.20 -33.42
CA ILE A 189 -22.95 16.91 -33.71
C ILE A 189 -23.81 17.50 -32.60
N ASP A 190 -24.91 18.16 -32.98
CA ASP A 190 -25.81 18.79 -32.02
C ASP A 190 -26.72 17.77 -31.33
N GLY A 191 -27.35 18.16 -30.22
CA GLY A 191 -28.08 17.25 -29.35
C GLY A 191 -29.16 16.40 -30.02
N ASN A 192 -29.88 16.97 -30.98
CA ASN A 192 -30.98 16.32 -31.71
C ASN A 192 -30.58 15.85 -33.12
N ASP A 193 -29.27 15.73 -33.39
CA ASP A 193 -28.77 15.37 -34.72
C ASP A 193 -28.73 13.85 -34.93
N ASP A 194 -29.78 13.32 -35.57
CA ASP A 194 -29.86 11.93 -36.05
C ASP A 194 -29.39 11.75 -37.50
N GLU A 195 -29.01 12.84 -38.18
CA GLU A 195 -28.38 12.81 -39.51
C GLU A 195 -26.88 12.53 -39.39
N GLY A 196 -26.19 13.21 -38.48
CA GLY A 196 -24.81 12.98 -38.09
C GLY A 196 -23.76 13.28 -39.17
N LEU A 197 -22.54 12.78 -38.94
CA LEU A 197 -21.38 12.95 -39.82
C LEU A 197 -20.84 11.61 -40.29
N THR A 198 -20.18 11.57 -41.46
CA THR A 198 -19.45 10.38 -41.93
C THR A 198 -18.02 10.79 -42.28
N PRO A 199 -17.01 10.40 -41.48
CA PRO A 199 -15.61 10.66 -41.79
C PRO A 199 -15.15 9.78 -42.95
N GLU A 200 -14.29 10.30 -43.82
CA GLU A 200 -13.74 9.59 -44.98
C GLU A 200 -12.23 9.85 -45.05
N LEU A 201 -11.42 8.99 -44.39
CA LEU A 201 -9.98 9.21 -44.22
C LEU A 201 -9.17 8.07 -44.82
N THR A 202 -8.06 8.39 -45.51
CA THR A 202 -7.13 7.38 -46.03
C THR A 202 -5.70 7.74 -45.65
N PHE A 203 -5.02 6.86 -44.90
CA PHE A 203 -3.66 7.08 -44.41
C PHE A 203 -2.90 5.76 -44.18
N ASP A 204 -1.58 5.83 -44.05
CA ASP A 204 -0.73 4.68 -43.80
C ASP A 204 -0.61 4.38 -42.30
N VAL A 205 -0.66 3.09 -41.95
CA VAL A 205 -0.44 2.60 -40.58
C VAL A 205 0.71 1.60 -40.55
N ARG A 206 1.39 1.54 -39.41
CA ARG A 206 2.30 0.44 -39.07
C ARG A 206 1.59 -0.53 -38.13
N LYS A 207 2.09 -1.77 -38.06
CA LYS A 207 1.66 -2.77 -37.08
C LYS A 207 1.70 -2.16 -35.68
N ASN A 208 0.64 -2.43 -34.92
CA ASN A 208 0.34 -1.93 -33.57
C ASN A 208 -0.05 -0.45 -33.44
N ASP A 209 -0.10 0.31 -34.55
CA ASP A 209 -0.60 1.68 -34.52
C ASP A 209 -2.03 1.74 -33.98
N ALA A 210 -2.26 2.68 -33.07
CA ALA A 210 -3.59 2.95 -32.53
C ALA A 210 -4.33 3.98 -33.40
N ILE A 211 -5.54 3.61 -33.83
CA ILE A 211 -6.53 4.53 -34.39
C ILE A 211 -7.64 4.67 -33.35
N ARG A 212 -7.86 5.89 -32.85
CA ARG A 212 -8.80 6.16 -31.76
C ARG A 212 -9.96 7.01 -32.22
N PHE A 213 -11.17 6.57 -31.89
CA PHE A 213 -12.44 7.24 -32.14
C PHE A 213 -12.96 7.77 -30.80
N VAL A 214 -12.84 9.08 -30.61
CA VAL A 214 -13.05 9.74 -29.33
C VAL A 214 -14.35 10.53 -29.34
N VAL A 215 -15.18 10.37 -28.30
CA VAL A 215 -16.39 11.16 -28.07
C VAL A 215 -16.23 11.96 -26.79
N HIS A 216 -16.19 13.28 -26.93
CA HIS A 216 -16.16 14.26 -25.85
C HIS A 216 -17.55 14.86 -25.64
N LYS A 217 -17.91 15.12 -24.39
CA LYS A 217 -19.01 16.05 -24.09
C LYS A 217 -18.69 17.47 -24.58
N ARG A 218 -19.73 18.28 -24.76
CA ARG A 218 -19.60 19.73 -24.88
C ARG A 218 -19.59 20.37 -23.50
N GLY A 219 -20.73 20.40 -22.82
CA GLY A 219 -20.90 20.92 -21.47
C GLY A 219 -21.45 19.85 -20.50
N ALA A 220 -22.65 19.34 -20.78
CA ALA A 220 -23.30 18.29 -20.01
C ALA A 220 -23.12 16.91 -20.65
N ILE A 221 -23.45 15.84 -19.93
CA ILE A 221 -23.42 14.46 -20.45
C ILE A 221 -24.81 13.88 -20.65
N SER A 222 -25.85 14.68 -20.44
CA SER A 222 -27.23 14.22 -20.54
C SER A 222 -27.58 13.99 -21.99
N TYR A 223 -28.05 12.79 -22.33
CA TYR A 223 -28.41 12.37 -23.68
C TYR A 223 -27.23 12.28 -24.66
N ASP A 224 -26.01 12.07 -24.17
CA ASP A 224 -24.79 12.01 -25.00
C ASP A 224 -24.50 10.63 -25.61
N THR A 225 -25.41 9.64 -25.47
CA THR A 225 -25.22 8.37 -26.16
C THR A 225 -25.20 8.66 -27.66
N THR A 226 -24.10 8.28 -28.29
CA THR A 226 -23.78 8.56 -29.68
C THR A 226 -23.55 7.23 -30.38
N HIS A 227 -24.32 6.96 -31.43
CA HIS A 227 -24.07 5.82 -32.30
C HIS A 227 -22.84 6.12 -33.14
N TRP A 228 -21.85 5.22 -33.09
CA TRP A 228 -20.66 5.30 -33.92
C TRP A 228 -20.07 3.91 -34.11
N ASP A 229 -20.25 3.37 -35.31
CA ASP A 229 -19.73 2.06 -35.72
C ASP A 229 -18.64 2.24 -36.80
N PRO A 230 -17.39 2.54 -36.40
CA PRO A 230 -16.32 2.78 -37.35
C PRO A 230 -15.85 1.51 -38.06
N LEU A 231 -15.50 1.68 -39.34
CA LEU A 231 -14.94 0.68 -40.23
C LEU A 231 -13.50 1.05 -40.58
N VAL A 232 -12.57 0.12 -40.37
CA VAL A 232 -11.20 0.22 -40.88
C VAL A 232 -11.00 -0.81 -41.99
N ALA A 233 -10.79 -0.35 -43.22
CA ALA A 233 -10.62 -1.19 -44.41
C ALA A 233 -9.19 -1.07 -44.96
N TYR A 234 -8.50 -2.19 -45.14
CA TYR A 234 -7.22 -2.25 -45.84
C TYR A 234 -7.43 -2.27 -47.35
N ALA A 235 -6.46 -1.75 -48.11
CA ALA A 235 -6.51 -1.71 -49.57
C ALA A 235 -6.66 -3.09 -50.25
N ASP A 236 -6.29 -4.17 -49.57
CA ASP A 236 -6.46 -5.56 -50.05
C ASP A 236 -7.84 -6.16 -49.74
N GLY A 237 -8.78 -5.34 -49.27
CA GLY A 237 -10.18 -5.73 -49.03
C GLY A 237 -10.46 -6.28 -47.62
N LYS A 238 -9.45 -6.47 -46.76
CA LYS A 238 -9.68 -6.89 -45.37
C LYS A 238 -10.32 -5.76 -44.56
N ARG A 239 -11.44 -6.05 -43.89
CA ARG A 239 -12.27 -5.07 -43.17
C ARG A 239 -12.36 -5.41 -41.69
N HIS A 240 -12.37 -4.37 -40.86
CA HIS A 240 -12.54 -4.46 -39.42
C HIS A 240 -13.61 -3.47 -38.98
N GLN A 241 -14.83 -3.98 -38.78
CA GLN A 241 -15.97 -3.20 -38.28
C GLN A 241 -16.00 -3.26 -36.75
N ALA A 242 -16.25 -2.12 -36.08
CA ALA A 242 -16.24 -2.05 -34.62
C ALA A 242 -17.31 -2.93 -33.95
N SER A 243 -18.52 -2.95 -34.50
CA SER A 243 -19.64 -3.72 -33.95
C SER A 243 -19.48 -5.24 -34.14
N GLU A 244 -18.88 -5.68 -35.24
CA GLU A 244 -18.55 -7.09 -35.50
C GLU A 244 -17.39 -7.57 -34.61
N GLY A 245 -16.43 -6.69 -34.35
CA GLY A 245 -15.30 -6.96 -33.46
C GLY A 245 -15.62 -6.76 -31.97
N PHE A 246 -16.87 -6.49 -31.60
CA PHE A 246 -17.21 -6.21 -30.21
C PHE A 246 -17.16 -7.46 -29.32
N SER A 247 -16.24 -7.49 -28.35
CA SER A 247 -16.11 -8.61 -27.40
C SER A 247 -16.62 -8.28 -26.00
N LYS A 248 -17.22 -9.29 -25.39
CA LYS A 248 -17.69 -9.29 -23.99
C LYS A 248 -16.73 -10.04 -23.06
N ALA A 249 -15.81 -10.83 -23.62
CA ALA A 249 -14.97 -11.75 -22.87
C ALA A 249 -13.61 -11.12 -22.51
N LYS A 250 -12.99 -10.42 -23.45
CA LYS A 250 -11.71 -9.73 -23.24
C LYS A 250 -11.53 -8.54 -24.18
N GLN A 251 -10.74 -7.58 -23.73
CA GLN A 251 -10.27 -6.45 -24.54
C GLN A 251 -9.28 -6.94 -25.61
N GLY A 252 -9.27 -6.30 -26.78
CA GLY A 252 -8.32 -6.59 -27.87
C GLY A 252 -8.75 -7.69 -28.83
N ASP A 253 -9.89 -8.32 -28.58
CA ASP A 253 -10.51 -9.23 -29.56
C ASP A 253 -10.82 -8.50 -30.86
N ALA A 254 -10.54 -9.17 -31.98
CA ALA A 254 -10.65 -8.59 -33.32
C ALA A 254 -9.92 -7.23 -33.49
N GLN A 255 -8.90 -6.97 -32.65
CA GLN A 255 -8.10 -5.74 -32.59
C GLN A 255 -8.80 -4.50 -32.01
N TRP A 256 -9.96 -4.68 -31.37
CA TRP A 256 -10.73 -3.59 -30.78
C TRP A 256 -10.58 -3.51 -29.27
N PHE A 257 -10.53 -2.27 -28.80
CA PHE A 257 -10.25 -1.92 -27.44
C PHE A 257 -11.16 -0.77 -26.98
N TYR A 258 -11.55 -0.79 -25.72
CA TYR A 258 -12.49 0.16 -25.11
C TYR A 258 -11.81 0.90 -23.97
N GLU A 259 -11.66 2.19 -24.14
CA GLU A 259 -10.79 3.05 -23.35
C GLU A 259 -11.55 4.31 -22.92
N MET A 260 -10.98 5.05 -21.97
CA MET A 260 -11.35 6.43 -21.68
C MET A 260 -10.12 7.31 -21.73
N GLU A 261 -10.27 8.54 -22.22
CA GLU A 261 -9.19 9.52 -22.17
C GLU A 261 -9.11 10.11 -20.75
N THR A 262 -7.92 10.04 -20.18
CA THR A 262 -7.50 10.59 -18.91
C THR A 262 -6.48 11.69 -19.20
N SER A 263 -6.41 12.72 -18.35
CA SER A 263 -5.49 13.85 -18.53
C SER A 263 -4.05 13.37 -18.75
N PRO A 264 -3.25 14.00 -19.63
CA PRO A 264 -1.94 13.48 -20.04
C PRO A 264 -1.03 13.30 -18.84
N LEU A 265 -0.77 12.04 -18.46
CA LEU A 265 -0.08 11.63 -17.24
C LEU A 265 -0.62 12.39 -16.01
N ALA A 266 -1.58 11.78 -15.31
CA ALA A 266 -1.78 12.08 -13.90
C ALA A 266 -0.40 12.22 -13.25
N GLU A 267 -0.18 13.28 -12.47
CA GLU A 267 1.08 13.57 -11.75
C GLU A 267 1.67 12.32 -11.07
N ASN A 268 0.81 11.36 -10.75
CA ASN A 268 1.05 10.04 -10.17
C ASN A 268 1.92 9.05 -10.96
N ARG A 269 2.36 9.34 -12.19
CA ARG A 269 3.26 8.44 -12.96
C ARG A 269 4.61 9.05 -13.32
N ARG A 270 5.02 10.12 -12.64
CA ARG A 270 6.33 10.74 -12.86
C ARG A 270 7.42 10.00 -12.09
N PRO A 271 8.56 9.68 -12.73
CA PRO A 271 9.72 9.17 -12.01
C PRO A 271 10.10 10.13 -10.88
N THR A 272 10.43 9.58 -9.72
CA THR A 272 10.78 10.37 -8.55
C THR A 272 12.17 9.99 -8.09
N VAL A 273 13.03 10.98 -7.89
CA VAL A 273 14.36 10.81 -7.32
C VAL A 273 14.31 11.20 -5.86
N ARG A 274 14.80 10.32 -4.98
CA ARG A 274 14.92 10.53 -3.53
C ARG A 274 16.37 10.43 -3.12
N TRP A 275 16.81 11.30 -2.22
CA TRP A 275 18.18 11.33 -1.72
C TRP A 275 18.25 11.93 -0.33
N PHE A 276 19.40 11.78 0.34
CA PHE A 276 19.71 12.52 1.56
C PHE A 276 20.64 13.70 1.25
N ASP A 277 20.29 14.88 1.75
CA ASP A 277 21.20 16.03 1.71
C ASP A 277 22.31 15.94 2.77
N ARG A 278 23.23 16.90 2.78
CA ARG A 278 24.39 16.89 3.69
C ARG A 278 24.00 16.90 5.19
N ASN A 279 22.77 17.28 5.51
CA ASN A 279 22.23 17.27 6.88
C ASN A 279 21.39 16.02 7.16
N ALA A 280 21.52 14.99 6.33
CA ALA A 280 20.77 13.74 6.40
C ALA A 280 19.24 13.91 6.27
N MET A 281 18.77 15.03 5.69
CA MET A 281 17.36 15.23 5.42
C MET A 281 16.97 14.53 4.12
N LEU A 282 15.88 13.76 4.16
CA LEU A 282 15.29 13.15 2.98
C LEU A 282 14.73 14.24 2.07
N ARG A 283 15.23 14.30 0.85
CA ARG A 283 14.76 15.15 -0.24
C ARG A 283 14.16 14.29 -1.34
N GLU A 284 13.20 14.87 -2.05
CA GLU A 284 12.62 14.24 -3.22
C GLU A 284 12.29 15.27 -4.30
N ALA A 285 12.32 14.82 -5.55
CA ALA A 285 11.90 15.61 -6.71
C ALA A 285 11.39 14.70 -7.82
N THR A 286 10.31 15.14 -8.49
CA THR A 286 9.80 14.46 -9.68
C THR A 286 10.59 14.89 -10.92
N VAL A 287 10.86 13.94 -11.82
CA VAL A 287 11.49 14.21 -13.12
C VAL A 287 10.38 14.56 -14.11
N ALA A 288 10.38 15.81 -14.58
CA ALA A 288 9.42 16.27 -15.57
C ALA A 288 9.96 16.08 -16.99
N VAL A 289 9.05 15.95 -17.96
CA VAL A 289 9.40 15.92 -19.38
C VAL A 289 10.08 17.23 -19.77
N GLU A 290 11.19 17.15 -20.51
CA GLU A 290 11.96 18.31 -21.01
C GLU A 290 12.57 19.22 -19.93
N ARG A 291 12.44 18.88 -18.65
CA ARG A 291 13.11 19.58 -17.55
C ARG A 291 14.02 18.61 -16.81
N GLU A 292 15.31 18.82 -16.99
CA GLU A 292 16.33 18.04 -16.30
C GLU A 292 16.35 18.35 -14.79
N LEU A 293 16.33 17.29 -13.98
CA LEU A 293 16.60 17.36 -12.56
C LEU A 293 18.11 17.22 -12.33
N ASN A 294 18.68 18.17 -11.59
CA ASN A 294 20.11 18.23 -11.29
C ASN A 294 20.34 18.25 -9.79
N VAL A 295 21.11 17.28 -9.28
CA VAL A 295 21.47 17.17 -7.86
C VAL A 295 22.99 17.10 -7.73
N ALA A 296 23.59 18.20 -7.27
CA ALA A 296 25.03 18.32 -7.07
C ALA A 296 25.48 17.81 -5.69
N SER A 297 26.74 17.43 -5.57
CA SER A 297 27.36 16.92 -4.34
C SER A 297 27.33 17.90 -3.16
N GLU A 298 27.24 19.21 -3.42
CA GLU A 298 27.06 20.22 -2.37
C GLU A 298 25.74 20.05 -1.60
N ARG A 299 24.73 19.46 -2.25
CA ARG A 299 23.36 19.33 -1.73
C ARG A 299 22.94 17.88 -1.46
N ALA A 300 23.86 16.92 -1.61
CA ALA A 300 23.55 15.50 -1.54
C ALA A 300 24.73 14.64 -1.09
N LEU A 301 24.41 13.53 -0.45
CA LEU A 301 25.36 12.53 0.03
C LEU A 301 25.67 11.44 -1.00
N GLY A 302 25.19 11.53 -2.23
CA GLY A 302 25.53 10.53 -3.25
C GLY A 302 24.76 9.22 -3.13
N LEU A 303 23.70 9.19 -2.31
CA LEU A 303 22.79 8.05 -2.13
C LEU A 303 21.44 8.38 -2.76
N PHE A 304 21.06 7.62 -3.79
CA PHE A 304 19.91 7.93 -4.62
C PHE A 304 18.99 6.72 -4.79
N VAL A 305 17.69 6.99 -4.75
CA VAL A 305 16.64 6.05 -5.13
C VAL A 305 15.82 6.70 -6.24
N VAL A 306 15.78 6.07 -7.40
CA VAL A 306 15.02 6.53 -8.56
C VAL A 306 13.88 5.55 -8.82
N ASP A 307 12.65 5.98 -8.61
CA ASP A 307 11.41 5.24 -8.89
C ASP A 307 10.95 5.49 -10.34
N ASP A 308 10.32 4.51 -10.99
CA ASP A 308 9.79 4.60 -12.36
C ASP A 308 8.46 5.36 -12.51
N GLY A 309 7.91 5.87 -11.41
CA GLY A 309 6.59 6.47 -11.33
C GLY A 309 5.48 5.46 -11.02
N THR A 310 5.78 4.17 -10.81
CA THR A 310 4.78 3.17 -10.42
C THR A 310 4.66 3.01 -8.91
N GLY A 311 5.66 3.45 -8.14
CA GLY A 311 5.74 3.18 -6.70
C GLY A 311 6.14 1.74 -6.37
N THR A 312 6.47 0.93 -7.37
CA THR A 312 6.69 -0.52 -7.20
C THR A 312 8.02 -1.03 -7.75
N THR A 313 8.72 -0.26 -8.60
CA THR A 313 10.04 -0.64 -9.08
C THR A 313 10.93 0.59 -9.29
N GLY A 314 12.23 0.38 -9.27
CA GLY A 314 13.19 1.47 -9.41
C GLY A 314 14.63 0.99 -9.44
N VAL A 315 15.55 1.96 -9.36
CA VAL A 315 16.98 1.71 -9.18
C VAL A 315 17.52 2.46 -7.96
N ALA A 316 18.39 1.79 -7.22
CA ALA A 316 19.20 2.35 -6.15
C ALA A 316 20.61 2.63 -6.68
N LEU A 317 21.14 3.82 -6.40
CA LEU A 317 22.44 4.28 -6.88
C LEU A 317 23.27 4.91 -5.75
N ALA A 318 24.54 4.54 -5.67
CA ALA A 318 25.51 5.09 -4.73
C ALA A 318 26.79 5.56 -5.43
N VAL A 319 27.15 6.83 -5.22
CA VAL A 319 28.50 7.33 -5.49
C VAL A 319 29.37 7.00 -4.28
N ILE A 320 30.31 6.06 -4.42
CA ILE A 320 31.14 5.58 -3.31
C ILE A 320 32.29 6.58 -3.08
N PRO A 321 32.43 7.14 -1.86
CA PRO A 321 33.49 8.09 -1.56
C PRO A 321 34.89 7.50 -1.72
N VAL A 322 35.85 8.32 -2.13
CA VAL A 322 37.22 7.90 -2.44
C VAL A 322 38.16 7.99 -1.22
N GLY A 323 37.71 8.55 -0.10
CA GLY A 323 38.47 8.54 1.15
C GLY A 323 39.66 9.52 1.19
N THR A 324 39.59 10.63 0.45
CA THR A 324 40.57 11.72 0.59
C THR A 324 40.38 12.45 1.91
N THR A 325 41.49 12.70 2.61
CA THR A 325 41.55 13.32 3.95
C THR A 325 41.43 14.84 3.95
N ASP A 326 41.23 15.46 2.79
CA ASP A 326 41.12 16.91 2.64
C ASP A 326 39.70 17.32 2.25
N ASN A 327 39.25 18.42 2.86
CA ASN A 327 37.91 19.03 2.78
C ASN A 327 37.44 19.48 1.37
N ASP A 328 38.07 19.02 0.29
CA ASP A 328 37.61 19.27 -1.06
C ASP A 328 36.41 18.35 -1.32
N ALA A 329 35.20 18.94 -1.26
CA ALA A 329 33.96 18.25 -1.52
C ALA A 329 34.01 17.60 -2.91
N GLU A 330 33.98 16.26 -2.97
CA GLU A 330 33.89 15.48 -4.20
C GLU A 330 32.88 16.13 -5.17
N GLN A 331 33.32 16.63 -6.32
CA GLN A 331 32.46 17.39 -7.23
C GLN A 331 31.77 16.51 -8.26
N TRP A 332 30.73 15.79 -7.82
CA TRP A 332 29.85 15.03 -8.71
C TRP A 332 28.45 15.66 -8.82
N GLN A 333 27.75 15.34 -9.90
CA GLN A 333 26.38 15.76 -10.14
C GLN A 333 25.56 14.62 -10.74
N LEU A 334 24.40 14.34 -10.15
CA LEU A 334 23.35 13.49 -10.73
C LEU A 334 22.46 14.34 -11.64
N GLN A 335 22.21 13.85 -12.85
CA GLN A 335 21.29 14.43 -13.81
C GLN A 335 20.25 13.40 -14.20
N CYS A 336 18.97 13.75 -14.08
CA CYS A 336 17.86 12.92 -14.52
C CYS A 336 17.01 13.68 -15.53
N SER A 337 16.78 13.12 -16.72
CA SER A 337 15.92 13.70 -17.74
C SER A 337 14.92 12.68 -18.27
N LEU A 338 13.72 13.14 -18.64
CA LEU A 338 12.66 12.31 -19.19
C LEU A 338 12.26 12.86 -20.56
N THR A 339 12.30 12.02 -21.60
CA THR A 339 11.85 12.41 -22.94
C THR A 339 10.34 12.24 -23.11
N GLU A 340 9.76 12.85 -24.15
CA GLU A 340 8.33 12.69 -24.47
C GLU A 340 7.95 11.24 -24.76
N GLU A 341 8.88 10.46 -25.32
CA GLU A 341 8.74 9.03 -25.62
C GLU A 341 8.97 8.16 -24.37
N GLY A 342 8.87 8.72 -23.15
CA GLY A 342 8.94 7.95 -21.91
C GLY A 342 10.30 7.34 -21.60
N ARG A 343 11.38 7.89 -22.15
CA ARG A 343 12.74 7.46 -21.85
C ARG A 343 13.32 8.26 -20.71
N LEU A 344 13.50 7.62 -19.55
CA LEU A 344 14.21 8.19 -18.40
C LEU A 344 15.71 7.98 -18.60
N ARG A 345 16.49 9.05 -18.56
CA ARG A 345 17.94 9.01 -18.51
C ARG A 345 18.40 9.39 -17.11
N VAL A 346 19.32 8.62 -16.55
CA VAL A 346 19.97 8.86 -15.26
C VAL A 346 21.47 8.92 -15.52
N ARG A 347 22.12 10.02 -15.19
CA ARG A 347 23.54 10.24 -15.46
C ARG A 347 24.23 10.79 -14.22
N VAL A 348 25.46 10.33 -13.97
CA VAL A 348 26.35 10.91 -12.96
C VAL A 348 27.61 11.41 -13.66
N GLU A 349 27.93 12.68 -13.47
CA GLU A 349 29.14 13.33 -14.01
C GLU A 349 29.99 13.93 -12.90
N THR A 350 31.27 14.14 -13.17
CA THR A 350 32.21 14.88 -12.31
C THR A 350 33.04 15.84 -13.13
N THR A 351 33.35 17.01 -12.57
CA THR A 351 34.35 17.96 -13.08
C THR A 351 35.72 17.74 -12.44
N ASP A 352 35.78 16.97 -11.35
CA ASP A 352 37.01 16.62 -10.66
C ASP A 352 37.70 15.43 -11.35
N LYS A 353 38.91 15.69 -11.86
CA LYS A 353 39.77 14.70 -12.53
C LYS A 353 40.30 13.62 -11.59
N GLN A 354 40.54 13.94 -10.32
CA GLN A 354 40.96 12.94 -9.33
C GLN A 354 39.80 12.01 -8.99
N LEU A 355 38.62 12.59 -8.76
CA LEU A 355 37.40 11.81 -8.56
C LEU A 355 37.08 10.95 -9.78
N ALA A 356 37.23 11.47 -11.01
CA ALA A 356 37.02 10.70 -12.23
C ALA A 356 37.91 9.43 -12.34
N ALA A 357 39.11 9.49 -11.75
CA ALA A 357 40.08 8.39 -11.78
C ALA A 357 39.92 7.40 -10.62
N LEU A 358 39.09 7.70 -9.61
CA LEU A 358 39.01 6.92 -8.38
C LEU A 358 37.58 6.57 -7.93
N ALA A 359 36.57 7.33 -8.36
CA ALA A 359 35.19 7.15 -7.94
C ALA A 359 34.62 5.83 -8.43
N LYS A 360 34.00 5.10 -7.51
CA LYS A 360 33.23 3.90 -7.82
C LYS A 360 31.75 4.23 -7.77
N LEU A 361 31.01 3.70 -8.73
CA LEU A 361 29.57 3.90 -8.81
C LEU A 361 28.89 2.54 -8.70
N ALA A 362 27.90 2.44 -7.83
CA ALA A 362 27.13 1.22 -7.64
C ALA A 362 25.67 1.46 -8.01
N ILE A 363 25.08 0.54 -8.77
CA ILE A 363 23.66 0.58 -9.14
C ILE A 363 23.02 -0.81 -9.03
N ALA A 364 21.79 -0.88 -8.53
CA ALA A 364 20.99 -2.11 -8.51
C ALA A 364 19.49 -1.80 -8.70
N PRO A 365 18.73 -2.69 -9.35
CA PRO A 365 17.28 -2.61 -9.31
C PRO A 365 16.73 -2.90 -7.90
N TYR A 366 15.56 -2.35 -7.60
CA TYR A 366 14.74 -2.81 -6.48
C TYR A 366 13.28 -2.99 -6.93
N SER A 367 12.54 -3.79 -6.16
CA SER A 367 11.11 -4.04 -6.32
C SER A 367 10.37 -3.76 -5.02
N GLY A 368 9.09 -3.42 -5.10
CA GLY A 368 8.27 -2.98 -3.97
C GLY A 368 8.35 -1.46 -3.75
N SER A 369 8.04 -1.03 -2.53
CA SER A 369 8.10 0.37 -2.12
C SER A 369 9.47 0.98 -2.39
N TRP A 370 9.52 2.28 -2.71
CA TRP A 370 10.75 3.04 -2.91
C TRP A 370 11.75 2.91 -1.75
N SER A 371 11.28 2.69 -0.52
CA SER A 371 12.14 2.48 0.65
C SER A 371 13.05 1.25 0.53
N ASN A 372 12.64 0.25 -0.26
CA ASN A 372 13.47 -0.91 -0.57
C ASN A 372 14.74 -0.53 -1.33
N GLY A 373 14.74 0.58 -2.09
CA GLY A 373 15.94 1.14 -2.69
C GLY A 373 16.98 1.53 -1.64
N PHE A 374 16.57 2.17 -0.54
CA PHE A 374 17.47 2.50 0.57
C PHE A 374 17.94 1.27 1.35
N SER A 375 17.08 0.26 1.49
CA SER A 375 17.46 -1.04 2.05
C SER A 375 18.54 -1.75 1.20
N ALA A 376 18.42 -1.67 -0.13
CA ALA A 376 19.43 -2.17 -1.06
C ALA A 376 20.76 -1.42 -0.90
N LEU A 377 20.75 -0.09 -0.78
CA LEU A 377 21.96 0.71 -0.53
C LEU A 377 22.64 0.35 0.80
N GLN A 378 21.85 0.05 1.84
CA GLN A 378 22.38 -0.39 3.12
C GLN A 378 23.02 -1.79 3.03
N THR A 379 22.42 -2.70 2.25
CA THR A 379 23.01 -4.01 1.96
C THR A 379 24.35 -3.85 1.25
N LEU A 380 24.42 -3.00 0.22
CA LEU A 380 25.66 -2.69 -0.51
C LEU A 380 26.78 -2.22 0.44
N ALA A 381 26.48 -1.36 1.40
CA ALA A 381 27.47 -0.86 2.35
C ALA A 381 28.05 -1.96 3.28
N SER A 382 27.44 -3.13 3.33
CA SER A 382 28.00 -4.29 4.04
C SER A 382 28.98 -5.09 3.17
N ASP A 383 29.10 -4.76 1.88
CA ASP A 383 30.02 -5.41 0.95
C ASP A 383 31.46 -4.90 1.13
N LYS A 384 32.43 -5.80 0.96
CA LYS A 384 33.86 -5.48 1.14
C LYS A 384 34.36 -4.44 0.15
N ASP A 385 33.77 -4.42 -1.04
CA ASP A 385 34.12 -3.50 -2.12
C ASP A 385 33.55 -2.07 -1.92
N ALA A 386 32.69 -1.86 -0.91
CA ALA A 386 31.99 -0.60 -0.62
C ALA A 386 32.17 -0.11 0.84
N GLY A 387 33.27 -0.48 1.51
CA GLY A 387 33.49 -0.13 2.92
C GLY A 387 33.42 1.37 3.26
N ALA A 388 33.82 2.26 2.35
CA ALA A 388 33.69 3.72 2.53
C ALA A 388 32.20 4.17 2.61
N LEU A 389 31.32 3.47 1.89
CA LEU A 389 29.87 3.70 1.92
C LEU A 389 29.29 3.37 3.31
N HIS A 390 29.84 2.38 4.01
CA HIS A 390 29.44 2.06 5.39
C HIS A 390 29.67 3.24 6.33
N THR A 391 30.87 3.82 6.31
CA THR A 391 31.21 4.99 7.12
C THR A 391 30.29 6.17 6.80
N GLN A 392 29.98 6.37 5.52
CA GLN A 392 29.06 7.40 5.08
C GLN A 392 27.64 7.15 5.61
N ILE A 393 27.04 5.98 5.39
CA ILE A 393 25.69 5.65 5.86
C ILE A 393 25.59 5.73 7.38
N THR A 394 26.59 5.23 8.11
CA THR A 394 26.62 5.29 9.57
C THR A 394 26.82 6.72 10.11
N GLY A 395 27.40 7.62 9.31
CA GLY A 395 27.50 9.05 9.63
C GLY A 395 26.21 9.83 9.35
N ILE A 396 25.39 9.37 8.40
CA ILE A 396 24.11 9.99 8.01
C ILE A 396 23.03 9.70 9.04
N VAL A 397 22.99 8.46 9.53
CA VAL A 397 21.89 8.01 10.36
C VAL A 397 22.19 8.26 11.85
N PRO A 398 21.29 8.94 12.59
CA PRO A 398 21.47 9.10 14.03
C PRO A 398 21.62 7.75 14.76
N ARG A 399 22.55 7.69 15.72
CA ARG A 399 22.79 6.47 16.50
C ARG A 399 21.69 6.21 17.53
N ALA A 400 21.32 4.94 17.69
CA ALA A 400 20.40 4.53 18.75
C ALA A 400 21.04 4.77 20.15
N PRO A 401 20.32 5.34 21.13
CA PRO A 401 20.83 5.47 22.48
C PRO A 401 20.99 4.09 23.14
N GLY A 402 22.06 3.88 23.93
CA GLY A 402 22.24 2.68 24.76
C GLY A 402 22.68 1.39 24.05
N LYS A 403 22.59 1.31 22.72
CA LYS A 403 23.22 0.25 21.90
C LYS A 403 24.34 0.86 21.07
N ALA A 404 25.57 0.83 21.59
CA ALA A 404 26.75 1.46 20.99
C ALA A 404 27.10 0.96 19.56
N THR A 405 26.37 -0.02 19.01
CA THR A 405 26.70 -0.73 17.77
C THR A 405 25.60 -0.78 16.71
N SER A 406 24.35 -0.33 16.96
CA SER A 406 23.27 -0.42 15.96
C SER A 406 22.78 0.95 15.48
N SER A 407 23.08 1.30 14.23
CA SER A 407 22.47 2.44 13.51
C SER A 407 21.03 2.11 13.10
N ILE A 408 20.19 3.12 12.95
CA ILE A 408 18.86 2.93 12.34
C ILE A 408 19.02 2.50 10.87
N GLY A 409 18.10 1.69 10.37
CA GLY A 409 18.05 1.35 8.94
C GLY A 409 17.86 2.57 8.06
N LEU A 410 18.54 2.66 6.91
CA LEU A 410 18.46 3.80 6.00
C LEU A 410 17.04 3.96 5.43
N ASP A 411 16.40 2.84 5.15
CA ASP A 411 15.00 2.71 4.76
C ASP A 411 14.04 3.24 5.83
N LEU A 412 14.22 2.82 7.08
CA LEU A 412 13.43 3.29 8.21
C LEU A 412 13.63 4.79 8.44
N TRP A 413 14.87 5.28 8.34
CA TRP A 413 15.17 6.70 8.51
C TRP A 413 14.47 7.55 7.45
N ALA A 414 14.45 7.10 6.19
CA ALA A 414 13.72 7.76 5.12
C ALA A 414 12.21 7.77 5.40
N LEU A 415 11.62 6.63 5.75
CA LEU A 415 10.18 6.51 6.03
C LEU A 415 9.75 7.34 7.24
N VAL A 416 10.56 7.39 8.30
CA VAL A 416 10.29 8.18 9.50
C VAL A 416 10.25 9.67 9.18
N GLN A 417 11.18 10.17 8.35
CA GLN A 417 11.17 11.58 7.95
C GLN A 417 9.96 11.92 7.07
N GLU A 418 9.59 11.03 6.17
CA GLU A 418 8.39 11.19 5.33
C GLU A 418 7.12 11.25 6.20
N ASP A 419 6.97 10.29 7.12
CA ASP A 419 5.86 10.25 8.08
C ASP A 419 5.78 11.52 8.94
N TRP A 420 6.93 12.06 9.37
CA TRP A 420 6.96 13.30 10.15
C TRP A 420 6.48 14.52 9.36
N ARG A 421 6.91 14.67 8.11
CA ARG A 421 6.46 15.76 7.25
C ARG A 421 4.96 15.67 6.96
N GLN A 422 4.44 14.46 6.75
CA GLN A 422 3.02 14.23 6.52
C GLN A 422 2.19 14.55 7.77
N GLN A 423 2.64 14.13 8.96
CA GLN A 423 1.98 14.42 10.24
C GLN A 423 1.82 15.92 10.50
N ASP A 424 2.87 16.68 10.19
CA ASP A 424 2.93 18.10 10.53
C ASP A 424 2.41 19.01 9.39
N ASP A 425 2.00 18.44 8.25
CA ASP A 425 1.56 19.16 7.03
C ASP A 425 2.52 20.31 6.67
N LEU A 426 3.82 19.97 6.62
CA LEU A 426 4.88 20.94 6.70
C LEU A 426 5.06 21.72 5.39
N ALA A 427 4.38 22.87 5.27
CA ALA A 427 4.59 23.79 4.15
C ALA A 427 6.04 24.33 4.12
N PRO A 428 6.64 24.60 2.94
CA PRO A 428 8.00 25.10 2.79
C PRO A 428 8.12 26.59 3.11
N THR A 429 7.64 26.99 4.29
CA THR A 429 7.66 28.37 4.79
C THR A 429 8.26 28.42 6.20
N VAL A 430 8.85 29.57 6.53
CA VAL A 430 9.45 29.83 7.85
C VAL A 430 8.43 29.67 8.97
N ASP A 431 7.22 30.20 8.79
CA ASP A 431 6.17 30.17 9.82
C ASP A 431 5.69 28.75 10.11
N SER A 432 5.50 27.93 9.06
CA SER A 432 5.12 26.52 9.18
C SER A 432 6.15 25.74 9.99
N HIS A 433 7.44 25.89 9.64
CA HIS A 433 8.53 25.21 10.35
C HIS A 433 8.67 25.69 11.80
N ARG A 434 8.52 26.99 12.05
CA ARG A 434 8.61 27.55 13.41
C ARG A 434 7.47 27.07 14.30
N ALA A 435 6.25 26.96 13.76
CA ALA A 435 5.09 26.42 14.47
C ALA A 435 5.29 24.94 14.81
N ALA A 436 5.69 24.12 13.84
CA ALA A 436 5.97 22.70 14.05
C ALA A 436 7.10 22.48 15.07
N LEU A 437 8.20 23.23 14.96
CA LEU A 437 9.33 23.17 15.88
C LEU A 437 8.90 23.52 17.32
N SER A 438 8.14 24.60 17.50
CA SER A 438 7.62 25.02 18.81
C SER A 438 6.72 23.95 19.43
N HIS A 439 5.84 23.35 18.62
CA HIS A 439 4.99 22.25 19.05
C HIS A 439 5.81 21.04 19.52
N HIS A 440 6.79 20.59 18.73
CA HIS A 440 7.59 19.41 19.07
C HIS A 440 8.54 19.63 20.24
N ILE A 441 9.06 20.84 20.43
CA ILE A 441 9.80 21.19 21.65
C ILE A 441 8.90 21.05 22.89
N ALA A 442 7.68 21.57 22.83
CA ALA A 442 6.73 21.48 23.94
C ALA A 442 6.34 20.03 24.26
N GLN A 443 6.08 19.21 23.23
CA GLN A 443 5.77 17.79 23.40
C GLN A 443 6.96 17.00 23.98
N THR A 444 8.18 17.29 23.52
CA THR A 444 9.40 16.63 24.03
C THR A 444 9.64 16.99 25.49
N ARG A 445 9.43 18.27 25.86
CA ARG A 445 9.55 18.70 27.26
C ARG A 445 8.54 17.97 28.15
N LYS A 446 7.27 17.90 27.73
CA LYS A 446 6.23 17.17 28.46
C LYS A 446 6.60 15.69 28.64
N LEU A 447 7.10 15.03 27.59
CA LEU A 447 7.51 13.64 27.66
C LEU A 447 8.67 13.41 28.65
N LEU A 448 9.65 14.31 28.66
CA LEU A 448 10.77 14.27 29.63
C LEU A 448 10.29 14.51 31.06
N ASP A 449 9.34 15.42 31.25
CA ASP A 449 8.74 15.69 32.56
C ASP A 449 7.95 14.46 33.07
N ASP A 450 7.20 13.80 32.19
CA ASP A 450 6.44 12.57 32.51
C ASP A 450 7.35 11.39 32.92
N PHE A 451 8.57 11.30 32.37
CA PHE A 451 9.55 10.29 32.78
C PHE A 451 10.28 10.61 34.10
N GLY A 452 10.11 11.83 34.60
CA GLY A 452 10.93 12.38 35.68
C GLY A 452 12.33 12.74 35.16
N GLN A 453 12.81 13.93 35.52
CA GLN A 453 14.14 14.43 35.14
C GLN A 453 15.29 13.73 35.91
N GLY A 454 15.30 12.40 35.92
CA GLY A 454 16.40 11.61 36.45
C GLY A 454 17.69 11.76 35.64
N GLU A 455 18.83 11.35 36.19
CA GLU A 455 20.15 11.46 35.55
C GLU A 455 20.19 10.85 34.13
N ALA A 456 19.36 9.83 33.86
CA ALA A 456 19.27 9.14 32.58
C ALA A 456 18.93 10.06 31.38
N PHE A 457 18.19 11.15 31.60
CA PHE A 457 17.76 12.07 30.53
C PHE A 457 18.42 13.45 30.59
N ALA A 458 19.42 13.65 31.45
CA ALA A 458 20.04 14.97 31.65
C ALA A 458 20.69 15.54 30.38
N ALA A 459 21.28 14.68 29.54
CA ALA A 459 21.82 15.10 28.24
C ALA A 459 20.72 15.53 27.26
N ASP A 460 19.57 14.87 27.32
CA ASP A 460 18.44 15.09 26.42
C ASP A 460 17.72 16.40 26.76
N VAL A 461 17.59 16.69 28.05
CA VAL A 461 17.11 17.99 28.54
C VAL A 461 18.03 19.12 28.07
N ARG A 462 19.36 18.98 28.23
CA ARG A 462 20.31 20.00 27.74
C ARG A 462 20.20 20.21 26.23
N GLN A 463 20.13 19.13 25.46
CA GLN A 463 19.97 19.20 24.01
C GLN A 463 18.65 19.89 23.62
N LEU A 464 17.54 19.57 24.30
CA LEU A 464 16.25 20.20 24.06
C LEU A 464 16.30 21.71 24.32
N GLU A 465 16.95 22.15 25.39
CA GLU A 465 17.08 23.58 25.70
C GLU A 465 17.98 24.30 24.67
N THR A 466 19.05 23.66 24.19
CA THR A 466 19.84 24.20 23.07
C THR A 466 18.99 24.39 21.81
N LEU A 467 18.20 23.37 21.45
CA LEU A 467 17.28 23.44 20.31
C LEU A 467 16.21 24.53 20.51
N ALA A 468 15.67 24.66 21.72
CA ALA A 468 14.66 25.66 22.05
C ALA A 468 15.18 27.10 21.97
N VAL A 469 16.44 27.34 22.35
CA VAL A 469 17.09 28.64 22.17
C VAL A 469 17.34 28.93 20.69
N ALA A 470 17.84 27.95 19.92
CA ALA A 470 18.08 28.11 18.50
C ALA A 470 16.78 28.40 17.72
N ALA A 471 15.68 27.71 18.06
CA ALA A 471 14.35 27.87 17.46
C ALA A 471 13.75 29.28 17.61
N LYS A 472 14.22 30.06 18.59
CA LYS A 472 13.71 31.42 18.89
C LYS A 472 14.48 32.53 18.19
N ARG A 473 15.52 32.22 17.42
CA ARG A 473 16.27 33.24 16.66
C ARG A 473 15.37 33.92 15.63
N ALA A 474 15.44 35.24 15.58
CA ALA A 474 14.57 36.06 14.74
C ALA A 474 14.89 35.93 13.24
N GLU A 475 16.17 35.77 12.88
CA GLU A 475 16.66 35.79 11.49
C GLU A 475 16.95 34.40 10.91
N SER A 476 16.27 33.35 11.37
CA SER A 476 16.51 31.99 10.87
C SER A 476 16.00 31.79 9.44
N THR A 477 16.84 31.20 8.60
CA THR A 477 16.46 30.75 7.25
C THR A 477 15.56 29.52 7.31
N LEU A 478 14.85 29.23 6.22
CA LEU A 478 14.06 28.00 6.11
C LEU A 478 14.91 26.74 6.29
N GLU A 479 16.12 26.74 5.74
CA GLU A 479 17.02 25.59 5.78
C GLU A 479 17.51 25.29 7.20
N GLU A 480 17.90 26.32 7.96
CA GLU A 480 18.23 26.19 9.38
C GLU A 480 17.05 25.67 10.21
N LEU A 481 15.84 26.14 9.91
CA LEU A 481 14.63 25.68 10.61
C LEU A 481 14.27 24.23 10.25
N SER A 482 14.46 23.80 9.01
CA SER A 482 14.29 22.40 8.60
C SER A 482 15.26 21.47 9.33
N GLU A 483 16.51 21.90 9.51
CA GLU A 483 17.50 21.14 10.28
C GLU A 483 17.12 21.04 11.77
N LEU A 484 16.77 22.16 12.40
CA LEU A 484 16.33 22.19 13.81
C LEU A 484 15.07 21.35 14.02
N TYR A 485 14.14 21.37 13.06
CA TYR A 485 12.96 20.52 13.05
C TYR A 485 13.34 19.03 13.05
N LEU A 486 14.22 18.61 12.14
CA LEU A 486 14.68 17.21 12.07
C LEU A 486 15.36 16.79 13.38
N GLN A 487 16.28 17.62 13.90
CA GLN A 487 16.98 17.35 15.16
C GLN A 487 16.02 17.24 16.35
N THR A 488 14.99 18.09 16.41
CA THR A 488 13.97 18.06 17.46
C THR A 488 13.08 16.83 17.37
N ARG A 489 12.58 16.49 16.17
CA ARG A 489 11.78 15.27 15.96
C ARG A 489 12.59 14.02 16.30
N TRP A 490 13.88 14.02 15.93
CA TRP A 490 14.81 12.97 16.30
C TRP A 490 14.97 12.84 17.81
N LEU A 491 15.24 13.95 18.50
CA LEU A 491 15.33 13.96 19.97
C LEU A 491 14.06 13.42 20.61
N LYS A 492 12.89 13.88 20.16
CA LYS A 492 11.59 13.39 20.64
C LYS A 492 11.45 11.88 20.47
N ARG A 493 11.76 11.35 19.28
CA ARG A 493 11.71 9.91 18.99
C ARG A 493 12.67 9.14 19.87
N ARG A 494 13.89 9.65 20.05
CA ARG A 494 14.94 9.04 20.88
C ARG A 494 14.47 8.91 22.33
N VAL A 495 13.92 9.99 22.90
CA VAL A 495 13.36 10.01 24.26
C VAL A 495 12.20 9.01 24.36
N ALA A 496 11.26 9.03 23.41
CA ALA A 496 10.13 8.11 23.39
C ALA A 496 10.54 6.64 23.33
N LEU A 497 11.52 6.29 22.49
CA LEU A 497 12.02 4.92 22.38
C LEU A 497 12.89 4.51 23.58
N ALA A 498 13.50 5.45 24.29
CA ALA A 498 14.26 5.17 25.52
C ALA A 498 13.35 4.83 26.72
N ASN A 499 12.03 4.97 26.59
CA ASN A 499 11.07 4.53 27.60
C ASN A 499 11.27 3.03 27.89
N PRO A 500 11.46 2.61 29.15
CA PRO A 500 11.57 1.19 29.52
C PRO A 500 10.38 0.34 29.05
N LEU A 501 9.17 0.91 28.97
CA LEU A 501 7.98 0.22 28.45
C LEU A 501 8.07 -0.07 26.95
N MET A 502 8.96 0.60 26.22
CA MET A 502 9.24 0.39 24.80
C MET A 502 10.41 -0.59 24.57
N GLN A 503 11.05 -1.09 25.63
CA GLN A 503 12.17 -2.04 25.56
C GLN A 503 11.69 -3.50 25.59
N PHE A 504 10.60 -3.81 24.88
CA PHE A 504 9.92 -5.12 24.91
C PHE A 504 10.55 -6.21 24.03
N GLY A 505 11.68 -5.94 23.37
CA GLY A 505 12.36 -6.91 22.50
C GLY A 505 11.70 -7.09 21.13
N PRO A 506 11.91 -8.23 20.45
CA PRO A 506 11.33 -8.50 19.14
C PRO A 506 9.80 -8.53 19.17
N MET A 507 9.16 -8.13 18.07
CA MET A 507 7.70 -8.02 17.98
C MET A 507 7.12 -9.01 16.96
N LEU A 508 6.20 -9.88 17.41
CA LEU A 508 5.41 -10.74 16.54
C LEU A 508 4.32 -9.93 15.83
N PHE A 509 4.15 -10.14 14.53
CA PHE A 509 3.03 -9.62 13.77
C PHE A 509 2.65 -10.55 12.62
N CYS A 510 1.41 -10.48 12.14
CA CYS A 510 1.00 -11.12 10.89
C CYS A 510 0.79 -10.08 9.79
N LYS A 511 1.17 -10.44 8.56
CA LYS A 511 0.66 -9.77 7.36
C LYS A 511 -0.45 -10.64 6.80
N ARG A 512 -1.50 -10.03 6.24
CA ARG A 512 -2.56 -10.76 5.53
C ARG A 512 -3.15 -9.92 4.42
N THR A 513 -3.60 -10.58 3.36
CA THR A 513 -4.46 -9.95 2.36
C THR A 513 -5.83 -9.68 2.97
N PRO A 514 -6.43 -8.48 2.82
CA PRO A 514 -7.80 -8.24 3.27
C PRO A 514 -8.76 -9.27 2.66
N THR A 515 -9.82 -9.64 3.36
CA THR A 515 -10.82 -10.60 2.84
C THR A 515 -11.61 -10.02 1.67
N SER A 516 -12.33 -10.88 0.94
CA SER A 516 -13.19 -10.47 -0.20
C SER A 516 -14.49 -9.76 0.21
N TYR A 517 -14.69 -9.51 1.51
CA TYR A 517 -15.87 -8.83 2.04
C TYR A 517 -15.54 -8.11 3.35
N SER A 518 -16.04 -6.89 3.51
CA SER A 518 -15.83 -6.02 4.68
C SER A 518 -17.06 -5.97 5.57
N HIS A 519 -17.08 -6.82 6.59
CA HIS A 519 -18.14 -6.87 7.60
C HIS A 519 -17.63 -7.66 8.81
N GLN A 520 -17.97 -7.25 10.05
CA GLN A 520 -17.35 -7.83 11.26
C GLN A 520 -17.47 -9.36 11.33
N VAL A 521 -18.56 -9.90 10.80
CA VAL A 521 -18.82 -11.34 10.68
C VAL A 521 -18.09 -11.90 9.45
N MET A 522 -18.41 -11.42 8.24
CA MET A 522 -18.01 -12.12 7.01
C MET A 522 -16.51 -12.26 6.79
N GLN A 523 -15.71 -11.33 7.31
CA GLN A 523 -14.25 -11.38 7.17
C GLN A 523 -13.60 -12.57 7.88
N TYR A 524 -14.33 -13.29 8.75
CA TYR A 524 -13.84 -14.45 9.49
C TYR A 524 -14.36 -15.78 8.96
N TYR A 525 -15.03 -15.81 7.82
CA TYR A 525 -15.25 -17.07 7.10
C TYR A 525 -14.05 -17.41 6.22
N GLY A 526 -13.57 -18.64 6.29
CA GLY A 526 -12.38 -19.08 5.56
C GLY A 526 -12.50 -18.89 4.05
N TRP A 527 -13.69 -19.13 3.48
CA TRP A 527 -13.97 -18.99 2.06
C TRP A 527 -13.95 -17.53 1.56
N ARG A 528 -13.95 -16.55 2.49
CA ARG A 528 -13.72 -15.13 2.19
C ARG A 528 -12.24 -14.73 2.27
N GLY A 529 -11.39 -15.57 2.86
CA GLY A 529 -9.96 -15.37 2.97
C GLY A 529 -9.29 -15.31 1.60
N ARG A 530 -8.33 -14.39 1.41
CA ARG A 530 -7.51 -14.34 0.20
C ARG A 530 -6.09 -14.78 0.52
N PRO A 531 -5.43 -15.55 -0.38
CA PRO A 531 -4.05 -15.97 -0.19
C PRO A 531 -3.12 -14.76 -0.01
N GLY A 532 -2.10 -14.92 0.82
CA GLY A 532 -1.01 -13.95 0.98
C GLY A 532 -0.83 -13.45 2.40
N GLY A 533 0.42 -13.11 2.73
CA GLY A 533 0.82 -12.72 4.07
C GLY A 533 1.71 -13.79 4.73
N GLY A 534 1.68 -13.84 6.06
CA GLY A 534 2.52 -14.74 6.85
C GLY A 534 2.67 -14.28 8.31
N LEU A 535 3.45 -15.03 9.07
CA LEU A 535 3.85 -14.69 10.44
C LEU A 535 5.29 -14.20 10.45
N PHE A 536 5.51 -13.04 11.07
CA PHE A 536 6.79 -12.36 11.04
C PHE A 536 7.21 -11.90 12.44
N VAL A 537 8.51 -11.88 12.67
CA VAL A 537 9.11 -11.21 13.83
C VAL A 537 9.88 -9.99 13.35
N LEU A 538 9.54 -8.81 13.89
CA LEU A 538 10.35 -7.60 13.74
C LEU A 538 11.44 -7.63 14.82
N GLU A 539 12.70 -7.78 14.40
CA GLU A 539 13.79 -8.10 15.34
C GLU A 539 14.19 -6.89 16.21
N ASN A 540 14.15 -5.69 15.64
CA ASN A 540 14.49 -4.45 16.36
C ASN A 540 13.43 -3.35 16.15
N PRO A 541 12.25 -3.47 16.79
CA PRO A 541 11.17 -2.49 16.65
C PRO A 541 11.63 -1.07 16.94
N GLY A 542 11.29 -0.14 16.04
CA GLY A 542 11.67 1.27 16.14
C GLY A 542 13.07 1.61 15.58
N TYR A 543 13.90 0.61 15.27
CA TYR A 543 15.28 0.82 14.79
C TYR A 543 15.58 0.14 13.45
N SER A 544 14.90 -0.95 13.12
CA SER A 544 15.04 -1.67 11.85
C SER A 544 13.69 -2.13 11.32
N LEU A 545 13.57 -2.24 10.00
CA LEU A 545 12.44 -2.92 9.33
C LEU A 545 12.72 -4.40 9.06
N GLU A 546 13.89 -4.90 9.46
CA GLU A 546 14.27 -6.30 9.31
C GLU A 546 13.26 -7.20 10.02
N ALA A 547 12.58 -8.00 9.21
CA ALA A 547 11.56 -8.93 9.66
C ALA A 547 11.91 -10.35 9.21
N ARG A 548 11.87 -11.29 10.14
CA ARG A 548 12.07 -12.71 9.88
C ARG A 548 10.73 -13.39 9.62
N ASP A 549 10.61 -14.11 8.50
CA ASP A 549 9.47 -15.01 8.23
C ASP A 549 9.59 -16.27 9.11
N ILE A 550 8.63 -16.48 10.00
CA ILE A 550 8.59 -17.63 10.91
C ILE A 550 8.25 -18.91 10.15
N LEU A 551 7.41 -18.82 9.11
CA LEU A 551 6.91 -19.98 8.39
C LEU A 551 7.86 -20.39 7.25
N GLY A 552 8.79 -19.52 6.85
CA GLY A 552 9.76 -19.78 5.79
C GLY A 552 9.08 -20.16 4.47
N GLY A 553 8.02 -19.44 4.11
CA GLY A 553 7.18 -19.72 2.95
C GLY A 553 6.18 -20.88 3.09
N LYS A 554 6.17 -21.63 4.20
CA LYS A 554 5.08 -22.59 4.48
C LYS A 554 3.76 -21.81 4.62
N LEU A 555 2.65 -22.44 4.22
CA LEU A 555 1.32 -21.85 4.27
C LEU A 555 1.14 -20.56 3.43
N ALA A 556 2.06 -20.28 2.48
CA ALA A 556 1.99 -19.10 1.63
C ALA A 556 0.72 -19.03 0.74
N GLY A 557 0.04 -20.16 0.54
CA GLY A 557 -1.21 -20.25 -0.20
C GLY A 557 -2.46 -19.81 0.56
N GLY A 558 -2.36 -19.52 1.86
CA GLY A 558 -3.54 -19.24 2.67
C GLY A 558 -3.63 -17.83 3.25
N ASN A 559 -4.57 -17.68 4.18
CA ASN A 559 -4.79 -16.47 4.97
C ASN A 559 -4.59 -16.80 6.46
N ILE A 560 -3.85 -15.95 7.17
CA ILE A 560 -3.59 -16.08 8.61
C ILE A 560 -4.28 -14.93 9.34
N VAL A 561 -4.99 -15.26 10.44
CA VAL A 561 -5.64 -14.26 11.30
C VAL A 561 -5.38 -14.52 12.78
N GLU A 562 -5.25 -13.42 13.52
CA GLU A 562 -5.18 -13.36 14.99
C GLU A 562 -4.13 -14.30 15.64
N PRO A 563 -2.82 -14.13 15.35
CA PRO A 563 -1.79 -14.88 16.07
C PRO A 563 -1.68 -14.43 17.52
N ARG A 564 -1.49 -15.39 18.44
CA ARG A 564 -1.22 -15.15 19.86
C ARG A 564 0.06 -15.85 20.29
N LEU A 565 0.89 -15.14 21.02
CA LEU A 565 2.10 -15.65 21.64
C LEU A 565 1.75 -16.36 22.96
N SER A 566 2.41 -17.48 23.25
CA SER A 566 2.34 -18.13 24.56
C SER A 566 2.98 -17.26 25.64
N TYR A 567 2.58 -17.45 26.90
CA TYR A 567 3.07 -16.67 28.03
C TYR A 567 4.60 -16.70 28.20
N ASP A 568 5.26 -17.79 27.79
CA ASP A 568 6.72 -17.95 27.82
C ASP A 568 7.43 -17.40 26.56
N GLY A 569 6.67 -16.88 25.59
CA GLY A 569 7.21 -16.29 24.37
C GLY A 569 7.75 -17.29 23.35
N LYS A 570 7.43 -18.59 23.45
CA LYS A 570 8.06 -19.64 22.61
C LYS A 570 7.17 -20.23 21.53
N ARG A 571 5.85 -20.14 21.69
CA ARG A 571 4.86 -20.74 20.79
C ARG A 571 3.85 -19.70 20.33
N ILE A 572 3.31 -19.92 19.14
CA ILE A 572 2.34 -19.05 18.48
C ILE A 572 1.16 -19.89 18.07
N VAL A 573 -0.04 -19.56 18.55
CA VAL A 573 -1.30 -20.13 18.08
C VAL A 573 -1.98 -19.13 17.15
N PHE A 574 -2.57 -19.60 16.05
CA PHE A 574 -3.18 -18.73 15.03
C PHE A 574 -4.27 -19.47 14.25
N SER A 575 -5.10 -18.72 13.54
CA SER A 575 -6.11 -19.29 12.63
C SER A 575 -5.61 -19.23 11.19
N PHE A 576 -5.82 -20.29 10.42
CA PHE A 576 -5.36 -20.41 9.03
C PHE A 576 -6.37 -21.11 8.13
N VAL A 577 -6.49 -20.63 6.89
CA VAL A 577 -7.24 -21.29 5.80
C VAL A 577 -6.41 -21.33 4.52
N GLU A 578 -6.37 -22.47 3.84
CA GLU A 578 -5.73 -22.63 2.53
C GLU A 578 -6.69 -22.25 1.40
N ASN A 579 -6.33 -21.25 0.59
CA ASN A 579 -7.18 -20.69 -0.46
C ASN A 579 -6.47 -20.48 -1.81
N ALA A 580 -5.22 -20.91 -1.98
CA ALA A 580 -4.51 -20.77 -3.23
C ALA A 580 -5.24 -21.51 -4.36
N GLY A 581 -5.49 -20.79 -5.46
CA GLY A 581 -6.19 -21.34 -6.62
C GLY A 581 -7.68 -21.64 -6.41
N LYS A 582 -8.24 -21.36 -5.23
CA LYS A 582 -9.66 -21.66 -4.92
C LYS A 582 -10.56 -20.49 -5.30
N LYS A 583 -11.75 -20.82 -5.81
CA LYS A 583 -12.83 -19.87 -6.08
C LYS A 583 -14.11 -20.43 -5.50
N TYR A 584 -14.73 -19.66 -4.60
CA TYR A 584 -15.94 -20.07 -3.92
C TYR A 584 -17.16 -19.42 -4.54
N ILE A 585 -18.16 -20.23 -4.87
CA ILE A 585 -19.49 -19.77 -5.30
C ILE A 585 -20.40 -19.91 -4.07
N PRO A 586 -20.91 -18.81 -3.47
CA PRO A 586 -21.62 -18.86 -2.18
C PRO A 586 -22.84 -19.79 -2.13
N ALA A 587 -23.47 -20.06 -3.27
CA ALA A 587 -24.63 -20.95 -3.40
C ALA A 587 -24.25 -22.44 -3.48
N GLU A 588 -22.99 -22.76 -3.75
CA GLU A 588 -22.46 -24.12 -3.93
C GLU A 588 -21.67 -24.60 -2.71
N LEU A 589 -21.54 -23.77 -1.67
CA LEU A 589 -20.82 -24.12 -0.44
C LEU A 589 -21.55 -25.21 0.34
N ASP A 590 -20.85 -26.33 0.58
CA ASP A 590 -21.35 -27.45 1.38
C ASP A 590 -20.88 -27.34 2.83
N ASN A 591 -21.82 -27.30 3.79
CA ASN A 591 -21.50 -27.16 5.21
C ASN A 591 -20.96 -28.45 5.86
N GLU A 592 -20.90 -29.56 5.14
CA GLU A 592 -20.38 -30.84 5.63
C GLU A 592 -18.97 -31.15 5.09
N VAL A 593 -18.45 -30.32 4.17
CA VAL A 593 -17.14 -30.50 3.55
C VAL A 593 -16.14 -29.51 4.14
N ASP A 594 -15.01 -30.02 4.64
CA ASP A 594 -13.91 -29.22 5.18
C ASP A 594 -13.16 -28.44 4.08
N GLU A 595 -13.83 -27.44 3.52
CA GLU A 595 -13.32 -26.56 2.48
C GLU A 595 -13.64 -25.11 2.79
N GLY A 596 -12.63 -24.25 2.78
CA GLY A 596 -12.81 -22.82 3.04
C GLY A 596 -13.24 -22.53 4.48
N PHE A 597 -12.75 -23.31 5.43
CA PHE A 597 -12.89 -23.08 6.86
C PHE A 597 -11.53 -22.73 7.48
N TYR A 598 -11.52 -21.76 8.39
CA TYR A 598 -10.35 -21.51 9.23
C TYR A 598 -10.19 -22.64 10.25
N HIS A 599 -8.93 -23.05 10.44
CA HIS A 599 -8.52 -24.00 11.47
C HIS A 599 -7.49 -23.39 12.39
N ILE A 600 -7.38 -23.90 13.61
CA ILE A 600 -6.35 -23.48 14.55
C ILE A 600 -5.06 -24.25 14.28
N TYR A 601 -3.95 -23.52 14.23
CA TYR A 601 -2.60 -24.02 14.10
C TYR A 601 -1.72 -23.50 15.24
N GLU A 602 -0.63 -24.21 15.51
CA GLU A 602 0.43 -23.79 16.41
C GLU A 602 1.80 -23.97 15.76
N VAL A 603 2.74 -23.06 16.05
CA VAL A 603 4.15 -23.14 15.63
C VAL A 603 5.06 -22.57 16.72
N ASN A 604 6.30 -23.01 16.78
CA ASN A 604 7.31 -22.35 17.61
C ASN A 604 7.75 -21.02 16.97
N VAL A 605 8.26 -20.08 17.77
CA VAL A 605 8.76 -18.77 17.30
C VAL A 605 9.97 -18.89 16.35
N ASP A 606 10.69 -20.02 16.40
CA ASP A 606 11.78 -20.36 15.48
C ASP A 606 11.31 -21.02 14.17
N GLY A 607 9.98 -21.24 14.00
CA GLY A 607 9.39 -21.86 12.81
C GLY A 607 9.30 -23.39 12.85
N THR A 608 9.79 -24.01 13.92
CA THR A 608 9.70 -25.47 14.12
C THR A 608 8.34 -25.89 14.67
N ASN A 609 8.04 -27.19 14.66
CA ASN A 609 6.82 -27.77 15.23
C ASN A 609 5.50 -27.17 14.75
N LEU A 610 5.45 -26.72 13.48
CA LEU A 610 4.19 -26.31 12.85
C LEU A 610 3.20 -27.48 12.83
N ARG A 611 2.04 -27.32 13.47
CA ARG A 611 0.99 -28.33 13.54
C ARG A 611 -0.42 -27.74 13.46
N GLN A 612 -1.34 -28.48 12.85
CA GLN A 612 -2.77 -28.16 12.82
C GLN A 612 -3.45 -28.81 14.04
N LEU A 613 -4.21 -28.03 14.80
CA LEU A 613 -4.89 -28.47 16.03
C LEU A 613 -6.37 -28.82 15.80
N THR A 614 -7.05 -28.17 14.84
CA THR A 614 -8.47 -28.44 14.55
C THR A 614 -8.72 -28.86 13.10
N ARG A 615 -9.82 -29.59 12.87
CA ARG A 615 -10.23 -30.16 11.57
C ARG A 615 -11.76 -30.25 11.46
N GLY A 616 -12.26 -30.43 10.24
CA GLY A 616 -13.70 -30.63 9.96
C GLY A 616 -14.40 -29.35 9.50
N PRO A 617 -15.67 -29.42 9.10
CA PRO A 617 -16.34 -28.32 8.42
C PRO A 617 -16.84 -27.23 9.40
N TYR A 618 -15.91 -26.64 10.15
CA TYR A 618 -16.18 -25.65 11.18
C TYR A 618 -15.19 -24.49 11.10
N GLU A 619 -15.69 -23.27 11.26
CA GLU A 619 -14.84 -22.09 11.38
C GLU A 619 -14.28 -22.05 12.80
N ASP A 620 -12.99 -22.38 12.96
CA ASP A 620 -12.27 -22.25 14.21
C ASP A 620 -11.30 -21.06 14.11
N ILE A 621 -11.56 -20.00 14.89
CA ILE A 621 -10.90 -18.69 14.75
C ILE A 621 -10.50 -18.05 16.08
N THR A 622 -9.59 -17.09 15.99
CA THR A 622 -9.21 -16.17 17.07
C THR A 622 -8.76 -16.89 18.36
N PRO A 623 -7.79 -17.81 18.28
CA PRO A 623 -7.35 -18.58 19.44
C PRO A 623 -6.63 -17.71 20.46
N THR A 624 -6.58 -18.15 21.72
CA THR A 624 -5.74 -17.61 22.79
C THR A 624 -5.33 -18.70 23.77
N TYR A 625 -4.12 -18.58 24.33
CA TYR A 625 -3.65 -19.51 25.36
C TYR A 625 -4.34 -19.24 26.71
N LEU A 626 -4.69 -20.31 27.41
CA LEU A 626 -5.17 -20.27 28.78
C LEU A 626 -4.01 -20.50 29.77
N PRO A 627 -4.10 -20.01 31.02
CA PRO A 627 -3.04 -20.18 32.02
C PRO A 627 -2.72 -21.64 32.38
N ASP A 628 -3.69 -22.55 32.20
CA ASP A 628 -3.52 -23.98 32.41
C ASP A 628 -2.88 -24.71 31.21
N GLY A 629 -2.50 -23.98 30.16
CA GLY A 629 -1.90 -24.51 28.95
C GLY A 629 -2.91 -24.90 27.87
N GLY A 630 -4.21 -24.89 28.15
CA GLY A 630 -5.27 -25.07 27.16
C GLY A 630 -5.38 -23.89 26.20
N ILE A 631 -6.31 -23.98 25.25
CA ILE A 631 -6.54 -22.96 24.24
C ILE A 631 -8.03 -22.65 24.17
N ALA A 632 -8.40 -21.38 24.32
CA ALA A 632 -9.74 -20.89 24.04
C ALA A 632 -9.81 -20.28 22.63
N PHE A 633 -10.93 -20.42 21.94
CA PHE A 633 -11.12 -19.95 20.58
C PHE A 633 -12.61 -19.79 20.27
N CYS A 634 -12.96 -19.14 19.16
CA CYS A 634 -14.33 -19.07 18.68
C CYS A 634 -14.55 -20.14 17.62
N SER A 635 -15.66 -20.86 17.68
CA SER A 635 -15.97 -21.97 16.78
C SER A 635 -17.43 -22.01 16.32
N SER A 636 -17.66 -22.43 15.08
CA SER A 636 -19.00 -22.72 14.55
C SER A 636 -19.57 -24.09 14.92
N ARG A 637 -18.84 -24.91 15.71
CA ARG A 637 -19.26 -26.26 16.15
C ARG A 637 -20.58 -26.30 16.92
N ARG A 638 -20.99 -25.17 17.50
CA ARG A 638 -22.31 -25.02 18.15
C ARG A 638 -23.48 -25.06 17.15
N MET A 639 -23.22 -24.91 15.84
CA MET A 639 -24.22 -24.98 14.75
C MET A 639 -25.36 -23.94 14.86
N GLY A 640 -25.07 -22.75 15.39
CA GLY A 640 -26.02 -21.62 15.38
C GLY A 640 -26.08 -20.92 14.02
N HIS A 641 -27.13 -20.13 13.76
CA HIS A 641 -27.31 -19.40 12.49
C HIS A 641 -27.43 -17.88 12.71
N SER A 642 -26.66 -17.10 11.94
CA SER A 642 -26.65 -15.63 12.05
C SER A 642 -27.89 -15.00 11.41
N ARG A 643 -28.66 -14.24 12.19
CA ARG A 643 -29.95 -13.66 11.75
C ARG A 643 -29.84 -12.51 10.74
N CYS A 644 -28.71 -11.81 10.66
CA CYS A 644 -28.52 -10.66 9.77
C CYS A 644 -28.31 -11.02 8.30
N PHE A 645 -28.10 -12.30 7.97
CA PHE A 645 -27.82 -12.73 6.59
C PHE A 645 -28.89 -13.68 6.09
N GLY A 646 -29.39 -13.42 4.89
CA GLY A 646 -30.30 -14.32 4.19
C GLY A 646 -29.60 -15.12 3.09
N ALA A 647 -30.38 -15.99 2.44
CA ALA A 647 -29.92 -16.87 1.36
C ALA A 647 -29.28 -16.12 0.17
N GLN A 648 -29.59 -14.83 -0.02
CA GLN A 648 -29.00 -14.00 -1.06
C GLN A 648 -27.48 -13.81 -0.91
N PHE A 649 -26.92 -14.07 0.28
CA PHE A 649 -25.49 -13.93 0.51
C PHE A 649 -24.74 -15.28 0.45
N SER A 650 -25.32 -16.37 0.99
CA SER A 650 -24.78 -17.76 1.07
C SER A 650 -25.75 -18.67 1.85
N GLY A 651 -25.53 -19.99 1.87
CA GLY A 651 -26.12 -20.92 2.84
C GLY A 651 -25.24 -21.16 4.09
N ARG A 652 -24.00 -20.63 4.12
CA ARG A 652 -23.00 -20.84 5.17
C ARG A 652 -22.94 -19.64 6.13
N TRP A 653 -23.88 -19.59 7.07
CA TRP A 653 -24.04 -18.49 8.07
C TRP A 653 -23.95 -18.96 9.51
N GLN A 654 -22.97 -19.81 9.81
CA GLN A 654 -22.81 -20.30 11.16
C GLN A 654 -22.34 -19.23 12.13
N VAL A 655 -22.87 -19.28 13.35
CA VAL A 655 -22.43 -18.42 14.44
C VAL A 655 -21.18 -19.02 15.09
N TYR A 656 -20.13 -18.21 15.26
CA TYR A 656 -18.96 -18.59 16.06
C TYR A 656 -19.17 -18.22 17.53
N THR A 657 -19.04 -19.21 18.42
CA THR A 657 -19.18 -19.07 19.88
C THR A 657 -17.94 -19.57 20.60
N LEU A 658 -17.76 -19.19 21.86
CA LEU A 658 -16.58 -19.56 22.64
C LEU A 658 -16.50 -21.08 22.87
N HIS A 659 -15.32 -21.62 22.59
CA HIS A 659 -14.92 -23.01 22.81
C HIS A 659 -13.55 -23.06 23.48
N ARG A 660 -13.21 -24.24 23.99
CA ARG A 660 -11.90 -24.54 24.56
C ARG A 660 -11.44 -25.93 24.13
N MET A 661 -10.13 -26.12 24.04
CA MET A 661 -9.47 -27.42 23.87
C MET A 661 -8.24 -27.54 24.77
N ASP A 662 -7.71 -28.75 24.86
CA ASP A 662 -6.40 -29.01 25.47
C ASP A 662 -5.25 -28.53 24.57
N ALA A 663 -4.04 -28.46 25.11
CA ALA A 663 -2.85 -27.95 24.43
C ALA A 663 -2.47 -28.74 23.15
N ASP A 664 -2.95 -29.98 23.02
CA ASP A 664 -2.70 -30.86 21.89
C ASP A 664 -3.81 -30.83 20.83
N GLY A 665 -4.89 -30.06 21.06
CA GLY A 665 -6.05 -29.95 20.18
C GLY A 665 -7.19 -30.91 20.53
N ASN A 666 -7.04 -31.77 21.54
CA ASN A 666 -8.08 -32.71 21.97
C ASN A 666 -9.10 -32.06 22.91
N ASN A 667 -10.17 -32.82 23.21
CA ASN A 667 -11.19 -32.47 24.20
C ASN A 667 -11.87 -31.10 23.95
N ILE A 668 -12.14 -30.80 22.67
CA ILE A 668 -12.88 -29.60 22.28
C ILE A 668 -14.24 -29.58 22.99
N THR A 669 -14.49 -28.52 23.74
CA THR A 669 -15.71 -28.29 24.52
C THR A 669 -16.30 -26.93 24.20
N THR A 670 -17.62 -26.88 23.97
CA THR A 670 -18.38 -25.64 23.80
C THR A 670 -18.52 -24.94 25.16
N LEU A 671 -18.06 -23.70 25.25
CA LEU A 671 -18.16 -22.87 26.47
C LEU A 671 -19.38 -21.93 26.45
N SER A 672 -19.84 -21.55 25.27
CA SER A 672 -20.96 -20.62 25.09
C SER A 672 -22.01 -21.20 24.15
N TYR A 673 -23.28 -21.14 24.57
CA TYR A 673 -24.44 -21.54 23.77
C TYR A 673 -25.26 -20.32 23.31
N HIS A 674 -24.63 -19.13 23.32
CA HIS A 674 -25.24 -17.89 22.88
C HIS A 674 -25.73 -17.96 21.43
N ASP A 675 -26.77 -17.19 21.08
CA ASP A 675 -27.43 -17.28 19.79
C ASP A 675 -26.77 -16.44 18.68
N THR A 676 -25.79 -15.62 19.01
CA THR A 676 -25.05 -14.74 18.09
C THR A 676 -23.53 -14.88 18.23
N ASN A 677 -22.81 -14.16 17.36
CA ASN A 677 -21.36 -14.23 17.27
C ASN A 677 -20.64 -13.65 18.49
N GLU A 678 -19.54 -14.31 18.83
CA GLU A 678 -18.54 -13.89 19.81
C GLU A 678 -17.18 -13.83 19.12
N TRP A 679 -16.27 -12.98 19.62
CA TRP A 679 -14.96 -12.76 18.99
C TRP A 679 -13.85 -12.45 19.99
N PHE A 680 -12.62 -12.71 19.54
CA PHE A 680 -11.36 -12.26 20.15
C PHE A 680 -11.24 -12.56 21.65
N PRO A 681 -11.33 -13.83 22.07
CA PRO A 681 -11.07 -14.18 23.45
C PRO A 681 -9.64 -13.76 23.86
N ALA A 682 -9.53 -13.21 25.06
CA ALA A 682 -8.28 -12.94 25.77
C ALA A 682 -8.45 -13.30 27.25
N VAL A 683 -7.36 -13.42 28.00
CA VAL A 683 -7.40 -13.76 29.43
C VAL A 683 -7.17 -12.49 30.24
N SER A 684 -8.08 -12.15 31.16
CA SER A 684 -7.93 -10.99 32.04
C SER A 684 -6.89 -11.21 33.13
N ASN A 685 -6.53 -10.14 33.86
CA ASN A 685 -5.59 -10.23 34.99
C ASN A 685 -6.13 -11.08 36.16
N GLU A 686 -7.44 -11.34 36.19
CA GLU A 686 -8.13 -12.19 37.16
C GLU A 686 -8.34 -13.64 36.67
N GLY A 687 -7.87 -13.96 35.47
CA GLY A 687 -7.99 -15.30 34.88
C GLY A 687 -9.36 -15.60 34.24
N LEU A 688 -10.19 -14.58 33.99
CA LEU A 688 -11.42 -14.73 33.20
C LEU A 688 -11.11 -14.71 31.71
N ILE A 689 -11.92 -15.39 30.91
CA ILE A 689 -11.92 -15.20 29.46
C ILE A 689 -12.77 -13.97 29.16
N VAL A 690 -12.14 -12.91 28.64
CA VAL A 690 -12.81 -11.71 28.13
C VAL A 690 -12.92 -11.76 26.62
N TYR A 691 -14.04 -11.30 26.07
CA TYR A 691 -14.34 -11.41 24.64
C TYR A 691 -15.39 -10.39 24.23
N SER A 692 -15.50 -10.14 22.93
CA SER A 692 -16.58 -9.36 22.36
C SER A 692 -17.78 -10.27 22.11
N ARG A 693 -18.97 -9.84 22.49
CA ARG A 693 -20.22 -10.56 22.18
C ARG A 693 -21.23 -9.62 21.59
N TRP A 694 -21.90 -10.08 20.55
CA TRP A 694 -23.09 -9.42 20.03
C TRP A 694 -24.30 -9.72 20.90
N ASP A 695 -24.99 -8.70 21.41
CA ASP A 695 -26.23 -8.90 22.16
C ASP A 695 -27.44 -8.33 21.41
N TYR A 696 -28.39 -9.20 21.07
CA TYR A 696 -29.68 -8.83 20.45
C TYR A 696 -30.83 -8.78 21.45
N ILE A 697 -30.65 -9.29 22.66
CA ILE A 697 -31.78 -9.48 23.57
C ILE A 697 -32.21 -8.10 24.06
N ASP A 698 -33.41 -7.67 23.66
CA ASP A 698 -34.01 -6.36 23.93
C ASP A 698 -33.14 -5.16 23.50
N ARG A 699 -32.35 -5.34 22.43
CA ARG A 699 -31.35 -4.38 21.96
C ARG A 699 -31.40 -4.15 20.47
N ASP A 700 -30.86 -3.00 20.05
CA ASP A 700 -30.69 -2.68 18.64
C ASP A 700 -29.79 -3.70 17.93
N ALA A 701 -30.16 -4.03 16.69
CA ALA A 701 -29.51 -5.08 15.95
C ALA A 701 -28.05 -4.77 15.59
N VAL A 702 -27.67 -3.50 15.55
CA VAL A 702 -26.38 -3.04 15.01
C VAL A 702 -25.43 -2.61 16.13
N THR A 703 -25.92 -2.04 17.23
CA THR A 703 -25.11 -1.16 18.09
C THR A 703 -24.57 -1.73 19.40
N HIS A 704 -24.58 -3.06 19.61
CA HIS A 704 -24.14 -3.69 20.85
C HIS A 704 -23.30 -4.96 20.64
N GLN A 705 -22.04 -4.79 20.18
CA GLN A 705 -21.04 -5.86 20.12
C GLN A 705 -19.87 -5.54 21.08
N ASN A 706 -20.12 -5.69 22.37
CA ASN A 706 -19.25 -5.12 23.42
C ASN A 706 -18.64 -6.17 24.36
N LEU A 707 -18.02 -5.70 25.45
CA LEU A 707 -17.13 -6.47 26.31
C LEU A 707 -17.89 -7.37 27.30
N TRP A 708 -17.60 -8.67 27.23
CA TRP A 708 -18.11 -9.70 28.14
C TRP A 708 -16.96 -10.48 28.77
N ALA A 709 -17.25 -11.18 29.86
CA ALA A 709 -16.34 -12.11 30.51
C ALA A 709 -17.05 -13.40 30.92
N THR A 710 -16.31 -14.49 31.00
CA THR A 710 -16.76 -15.77 31.55
C THR A 710 -15.61 -16.49 32.25
N ARG A 711 -15.91 -17.48 33.09
CA ARG A 711 -14.87 -18.35 33.68
C ARG A 711 -14.26 -19.26 32.61
N PRO A 712 -13.04 -19.80 32.79
CA PRO A 712 -12.40 -20.69 31.82
C PRO A 712 -13.17 -21.97 31.47
N ASP A 713 -14.17 -22.34 32.27
CA ASP A 713 -15.10 -23.46 32.05
C ASP A 713 -16.42 -23.03 31.39
N GLY A 714 -16.55 -21.75 30.99
CA GLY A 714 -17.74 -21.18 30.35
C GLY A 714 -18.83 -20.74 31.34
N THR A 715 -18.68 -21.02 32.63
CA THR A 715 -19.70 -20.66 33.64
C THR A 715 -19.67 -19.18 34.00
N ASN A 716 -20.82 -18.65 34.42
CA ASN A 716 -21.01 -17.26 34.85
C ASN A 716 -20.60 -16.21 33.79
N PRO A 717 -21.20 -16.23 32.58
CA PRO A 717 -21.00 -15.16 31.62
C PRO A 717 -21.61 -13.84 32.13
N ILE A 718 -20.85 -12.75 32.08
CA ILE A 718 -21.25 -11.42 32.53
C ILE A 718 -20.94 -10.36 31.49
N ALA A 719 -21.82 -9.36 31.35
CA ALA A 719 -21.51 -8.14 30.61
C ALA A 719 -20.58 -7.28 31.48
N VAL A 720 -19.40 -6.94 30.96
CA VAL A 720 -18.41 -6.13 31.67
C VAL A 720 -18.56 -4.67 31.32
N TRP A 721 -18.78 -4.36 30.04
CA TRP A 721 -19.00 -2.99 29.59
C TRP A 721 -19.78 -2.89 28.28
N GLY A 722 -20.62 -1.85 28.16
CA GLY A 722 -21.08 -1.34 26.87
C GLY A 722 -22.41 -1.88 26.36
N ASN A 723 -23.11 -2.69 27.15
CA ASN A 723 -24.33 -3.35 26.70
C ASN A 723 -25.58 -2.44 26.68
N ALA A 724 -25.45 -1.19 27.14
CA ALA A 724 -26.44 -0.12 27.03
C ALA A 724 -25.77 1.22 26.64
N THR A 725 -24.55 1.18 26.09
CA THR A 725 -23.83 2.37 25.63
C THR A 725 -24.08 2.56 24.12
N ALA A 726 -24.48 3.77 23.72
CA ALA A 726 -24.78 4.06 22.31
C ALA A 726 -23.55 4.09 21.38
N LYS A 727 -22.34 4.33 21.91
CA LYS A 727 -21.12 4.40 21.11
C LYS A 727 -19.85 3.98 21.90
N PRO A 728 -18.85 3.38 21.26
CA PRO A 728 -18.88 2.84 19.89
C PRO A 728 -19.87 1.67 19.75
N HIS A 729 -20.22 1.31 18.51
CA HIS A 729 -21.13 0.18 18.25
C HIS A 729 -20.47 -1.16 18.60
N CYS A 730 -19.17 -1.28 18.32
CA CYS A 730 -18.40 -2.49 18.57
C CYS A 730 -17.11 -2.18 19.33
N THR A 731 -16.72 -3.09 20.23
CA THR A 731 -15.38 -3.10 20.85
C THR A 731 -14.73 -4.46 20.61
N PHE A 732 -13.67 -4.47 19.81
CA PHE A 732 -12.99 -5.68 19.33
C PHE A 732 -11.52 -5.73 19.76
N GLN A 733 -10.91 -6.92 19.64
CA GLN A 733 -9.49 -7.18 19.95
C GLN A 733 -9.07 -6.70 21.35
N ILE A 734 -9.94 -6.93 22.33
CA ILE A 734 -9.76 -6.53 23.72
C ILE A 734 -8.48 -7.12 24.29
N GLN A 735 -7.64 -6.31 24.93
CA GLN A 735 -6.48 -6.75 25.70
C GLN A 735 -6.50 -6.13 27.10
N PRO A 736 -6.29 -6.89 28.18
CA PRO A 736 -6.15 -6.32 29.51
C PRO A 736 -4.86 -5.48 29.61
N ILE A 737 -4.94 -4.37 30.32
CA ILE A 737 -3.77 -3.56 30.66
C ILE A 737 -3.16 -4.14 31.95
N PRO A 738 -1.89 -4.56 31.96
CA PRO A 738 -1.25 -5.17 33.12
C PRO A 738 -1.37 -4.32 34.39
N ASN A 739 -1.48 -4.98 35.55
CA ASN A 739 -1.58 -4.34 36.87
C ASN A 739 -2.76 -3.35 37.01
N SER A 740 -3.86 -3.59 36.27
CA SER A 740 -5.06 -2.77 36.32
C SER A 740 -6.32 -3.57 35.99
N GLN A 741 -7.49 -2.98 36.19
CA GLN A 741 -8.78 -3.52 35.73
C GLN A 741 -9.20 -2.95 34.36
N LYS A 742 -8.29 -2.30 33.64
CA LYS A 742 -8.57 -1.61 32.39
C LYS A 742 -8.29 -2.51 31.19
N PHE A 743 -8.93 -2.20 30.08
CA PHE A 743 -8.76 -2.90 28.81
C PHE A 743 -8.43 -1.91 27.69
N VAL A 744 -7.52 -2.26 26.80
CA VAL A 744 -7.36 -1.57 25.51
C VAL A 744 -8.15 -2.32 24.44
N CYS A 745 -8.87 -1.59 23.60
CA CYS A 745 -9.77 -2.16 22.59
C CYS A 745 -9.75 -1.33 21.30
N THR A 746 -10.14 -1.95 20.20
CA THR A 746 -10.48 -1.28 18.94
C THR A 746 -11.96 -0.94 18.92
N ALA A 747 -12.30 0.34 18.91
CA ALA A 747 -13.65 0.85 18.68
C ALA A 747 -13.97 0.80 17.18
N SER A 748 -14.81 -0.16 16.77
CA SER A 748 -15.01 -0.53 15.36
C SER A 748 -16.44 -0.23 14.88
N ALA A 749 -16.60 -0.14 13.56
CA ALA A 749 -17.90 -0.17 12.90
C ALA A 749 -18.51 -1.58 12.90
N HIS A 750 -19.82 -1.63 12.65
CA HIS A 750 -20.51 -2.87 12.35
C HIS A 750 -20.29 -3.25 10.87
N HIS A 751 -20.66 -2.37 9.96
CA HIS A 751 -20.65 -2.67 8.52
C HIS A 751 -19.25 -2.53 7.86
N SER A 752 -18.18 -2.96 8.53
CA SER A 752 -16.80 -2.89 8.02
C SER A 752 -15.88 -3.96 8.63
N VAL A 753 -14.60 -3.91 8.30
CA VAL A 753 -13.53 -4.66 8.97
C VAL A 753 -13.38 -4.21 10.43
N THR A 754 -12.74 -5.05 11.25
CA THR A 754 -12.45 -4.77 12.66
C THR A 754 -11.31 -3.75 12.80
N ALA A 755 -11.60 -2.49 12.48
CA ALA A 755 -10.65 -1.38 12.52
C ALA A 755 -11.35 -0.09 12.98
N GLY A 756 -10.60 0.77 13.66
CA GLY A 756 -11.09 2.06 14.13
C GLY A 756 -10.26 2.66 15.24
N SER A 757 -10.90 3.46 16.09
CA SER A 757 -10.22 4.22 17.15
C SER A 757 -9.69 3.29 18.25
N ILE A 758 -8.48 3.52 18.74
CA ILE A 758 -7.94 2.81 19.90
C ILE A 758 -8.43 3.51 21.17
N ILE A 759 -9.06 2.73 22.05
CA ILE A 759 -9.61 3.21 23.30
C ILE A 759 -9.15 2.38 24.49
N VAL A 760 -9.14 2.98 25.67
CA VAL A 760 -9.04 2.31 26.95
C VAL A 760 -10.41 2.34 27.63
N ILE A 761 -10.85 1.19 28.13
CA ILE A 761 -12.07 1.01 28.90
C ILE A 761 -11.68 0.75 30.36
N ASP A 762 -12.26 1.53 31.27
CA ASP A 762 -12.16 1.35 32.72
C ASP A 762 -13.54 0.99 33.30
N PRO A 763 -13.88 -0.30 33.44
CA PRO A 763 -15.17 -0.75 33.94
C PRO A 763 -15.46 -0.29 35.39
N THR A 764 -14.43 0.11 36.15
CA THR A 764 -14.62 0.62 37.52
C THR A 764 -15.32 1.98 37.56
N LYS A 765 -15.38 2.69 36.41
CA LYS A 765 -16.14 3.93 36.24
C LYS A 765 -17.62 3.70 35.88
N GLY A 766 -17.99 2.45 35.63
CA GLY A 766 -19.33 2.03 35.26
C GLY A 766 -19.29 0.94 34.19
N ASP A 767 -20.30 0.07 34.21
CA ASP A 767 -20.53 -0.99 33.21
C ASP A 767 -21.13 -0.44 31.90
N ASN A 768 -21.51 0.84 31.87
CA ASN A 768 -22.08 1.53 30.72
C ASN A 768 -21.68 3.01 30.72
N GLY A 769 -21.86 3.67 29.56
CA GLY A 769 -21.65 5.10 29.39
C GLY A 769 -20.23 5.48 28.95
N GLN A 770 -20.09 6.73 28.51
CA GLN A 770 -18.84 7.25 27.93
C GLN A 770 -17.74 7.50 28.98
N GLN A 771 -18.10 7.64 30.26
CA GLN A 771 -17.17 7.95 31.35
C GLN A 771 -16.13 6.84 31.62
N ALA A 772 -16.40 5.62 31.17
CA ALA A 772 -15.44 4.51 31.21
C ALA A 772 -14.44 4.55 30.06
N ILE A 773 -14.64 5.38 29.03
CA ILE A 773 -13.81 5.42 27.82
C ILE A 773 -12.76 6.52 27.91
N THR A 774 -11.50 6.16 27.67
CA THR A 774 -10.42 7.10 27.33
C THR A 774 -10.00 6.85 25.89
N ARG A 775 -10.00 7.89 25.04
CA ARG A 775 -9.53 7.76 23.65
C ARG A 775 -8.02 7.92 23.57
N ILE A 776 -7.35 6.93 22.97
CA ILE A 776 -5.91 7.00 22.68
C ILE A 776 -5.66 7.69 21.34
N THR A 777 -6.56 7.49 20.37
CA THR A 777 -6.57 8.16 19.05
C THR A 777 -7.82 9.04 18.93
N PRO A 778 -7.92 10.15 19.67
CA PRO A 778 -9.12 11.00 19.71
C PRO A 778 -9.49 11.63 18.36
N GLU A 779 -8.52 11.77 17.46
CA GLU A 779 -8.67 12.27 16.09
C GLU A 779 -9.41 11.28 15.17
N VAL A 780 -9.40 9.99 15.50
CA VAL A 780 -10.15 8.97 14.75
C VAL A 780 -11.57 8.88 15.33
N PRO A 781 -12.62 9.27 14.58
CA PRO A 781 -13.99 9.19 15.06
C PRO A 781 -14.39 7.73 15.28
N PHE A 782 -15.36 7.47 16.16
CA PHE A 782 -15.95 6.14 16.27
C PHE A 782 -16.66 5.79 14.98
N PRO A 783 -16.21 4.76 14.26
CA PRO A 783 -16.76 4.50 12.94
C PRO A 783 -18.21 4.05 13.00
N GLU A 784 -19.00 4.53 12.05
CA GLU A 784 -20.46 4.37 11.97
C GLU A 784 -21.27 5.06 13.09
N ALA A 785 -20.73 5.12 14.31
CA ALA A 785 -21.35 5.79 15.45
C ALA A 785 -21.18 7.32 15.42
N GLU A 786 -20.08 7.83 14.87
CA GLU A 786 -19.77 9.26 14.78
C GLU A 786 -19.52 9.73 13.36
N SER A 787 -18.89 8.91 12.52
CA SER A 787 -18.66 9.22 11.11
C SER A 787 -18.58 7.95 10.26
N ARG A 788 -19.06 8.05 9.02
CA ARG A 788 -18.84 7.06 7.95
C ARG A 788 -17.79 7.52 6.94
N ASN A 789 -17.35 8.77 7.03
CA ASN A 789 -16.33 9.34 6.16
C ASN A 789 -14.95 9.19 6.81
N ILE A 790 -14.36 8.01 6.68
CA ILE A 790 -13.04 7.67 7.21
C ILE A 790 -12.22 7.00 6.09
N PRO A 791 -11.85 7.75 5.04
CA PRO A 791 -11.29 7.20 3.81
C PRO A 791 -9.98 6.44 4.02
N GLU A 792 -9.18 6.81 5.04
CA GLU A 792 -7.86 6.21 5.30
C GLU A 792 -7.93 4.80 5.92
N TYR A 793 -9.06 4.41 6.51
CA TYR A 793 -9.18 3.16 7.29
C TYR A 793 -10.26 2.19 6.75
N TYR A 794 -11.08 2.62 5.79
CA TYR A 794 -12.33 1.93 5.39
C TYR A 794 -12.36 1.41 3.96
N ALA A 795 -11.31 1.62 3.16
CA ALA A 795 -11.23 1.06 1.82
C ALA A 795 -10.63 -0.36 1.86
N ALA A 796 -11.49 -1.38 1.95
CA ALA A 796 -11.15 -2.66 1.35
C ALA A 796 -11.46 -2.58 -0.16
N PRO A 797 -10.63 -3.16 -1.03
CA PRO A 797 -10.84 -3.14 -2.47
C PRO A 797 -12.12 -3.84 -2.92
#